data_AF-A0A2H5Y2B3-F1
#
_entry.id   AF-A0A2H5Y2B3-F1
#
_cell.length_a   1.000
_cell.length_b   1.000
_cell.length_c   1.000
_cell.angle_alpha   90.00
_cell.angle_beta   90.00
_cell.angle_gamma   90.00
#
_symmetry.space_group_name_H-M   'P 1'
#
loop_
_entity.id
_entity.type
_entity.pdbx_description
1 polymer ?
#
loop_
_entity_poly.entity_id
_entity_poly.type
_entity_poly.pdbx_seq_one_letter_code
_entity_poly.pdbx_strand_id
1 'polypeptide(L)'
;MKGEDALRWVLGVVLVLSVVPAPAQLVSDGVIYNHGTIVIRGNARIQQDTVTGTVIYAWDREGVNQYVPHKVYTDVRFTGRTRKMLLDTARPLIALQRFVSDTGTVFSLPVKAAIIARGTAVHGGFINPEYLHGQFILQGEQPQDLWGRGIFRELKLDNVTGADVRNGGGFTVTTRLELRRGVLRNSPVDNFRLADSAVIVRYTEGALAAAPIFGRDLALRYVGPGRIESGPEVPPETIPVRMLSVETDSGLVLRSSVTVSDSLVLSSPLWTEPDSSERHVLTYTAEQNDPIFLHPDAEIIGTVRRTRLRTDGEAVIFNNPYTYVRPSTKGWQGVAALQIRVLPRTQPWHPQSQRKVWRVFQVAAWDSTSTPVGQGLDFRFGYGWRHLPREPQRDETRGLPLQALVLQRWTQNGWVAAGRSIPPVLDTLTGWAYAYADAVYATGDFTIGLRDDARALQLQLAALLEGPYRNGSMVDDLRQRGWLPETPPDIYPYNLDPMRPYIRVSPLPDSVVDWVVVELRTLLTGGERYYRTAFIRRDGRIVDLDGKSPITLPGLEQGAYYVAVHHRNHLAIITAEPVEIVPETQSQLLALTSDPSRILGGAGALRALRSNGQTVWAMIGGDVNGDGRVDAEDLRLLQLWQHVEGYTNADADLSGIVTTRDFNVSWNNRDRSSVVVR
;
A
#
# COMPACT_ATOMS: atom_id res chain seq x y z
N MET A 1 100.19 -22.00 10.01
CA MET A 1 101.03 -23.13 9.55
C MET A 1 100.63 -24.39 10.30
N LYS A 2 99.81 -25.23 9.66
CA LYS A 2 99.53 -26.65 10.00
C LYS A 2 99.13 -27.32 8.68
N GLY A 3 99.57 -28.55 8.45
CA GLY A 3 99.10 -29.41 7.35
C GLY A 3 98.44 -30.67 7.92
N GLU A 4 97.85 -31.48 7.02
CA GLU A 4 97.29 -32.84 7.23
C GLU A 4 96.05 -32.89 8.19
N ASP A 5 94.97 -33.65 8.00
CA ASP A 5 94.43 -34.49 6.90
C ASP A 5 92.90 -34.75 7.17
N ALA A 6 92.00 -35.39 6.37
CA ALA A 6 92.05 -36.07 5.06
C ALA A 6 90.63 -36.26 4.43
N LEU A 7 90.59 -36.41 3.09
CA LEU A 7 89.69 -37.23 2.21
C LEU A 7 88.12 -37.14 2.19
N ARG A 8 87.62 -37.18 0.93
CA ARG A 8 86.29 -37.66 0.41
C ARG A 8 85.06 -36.75 0.60
N TRP A 9 84.14 -36.55 -0.36
CA TRP A 9 83.93 -37.09 -1.73
C TRP A 9 83.59 -35.95 -2.71
N VAL A 10 83.81 -36.12 -4.01
CA VAL A 10 83.22 -35.26 -5.07
C VAL A 10 82.46 -36.13 -6.06
N LEU A 11 81.12 -35.97 -6.10
CA LEU A 11 80.29 -36.51 -7.18
C LEU A 11 80.47 -35.67 -8.44
N GLY A 12 80.64 -36.32 -9.59
CA GLY A 12 80.52 -35.65 -10.88
C GLY A 12 79.06 -35.29 -11.17
N VAL A 13 78.73 -34.00 -11.18
CA VAL A 13 77.42 -33.50 -11.59
C VAL A 13 77.43 -33.27 -13.10
N VAL A 14 76.72 -34.11 -13.85
CA VAL A 14 76.36 -33.81 -15.24
C VAL A 14 75.27 -32.75 -15.22
N LEU A 15 75.62 -31.51 -15.53
CA LEU A 15 74.67 -30.41 -15.63
C LEU A 15 73.87 -30.51 -16.93
N VAL A 16 72.77 -31.26 -16.91
CA VAL A 16 71.77 -31.20 -17.98
C VAL A 16 71.01 -29.88 -17.86
N LEU A 17 71.48 -28.86 -18.58
CA LEU A 17 70.75 -27.62 -18.79
C LEU A 17 69.52 -27.89 -19.67
N SER A 18 68.42 -28.29 -19.03
CA SER A 18 67.11 -28.30 -19.66
C SER A 18 66.68 -26.86 -19.93
N VAL A 19 66.89 -26.39 -21.16
CA VAL A 19 66.29 -25.16 -21.65
C VAL A 19 64.77 -25.34 -21.61
N VAL A 20 64.12 -24.81 -20.58
CA VAL A 20 62.66 -24.74 -20.52
C VAL A 20 62.23 -23.82 -21.67
N PRO A 21 61.50 -24.31 -22.69
CA PRO A 21 61.05 -23.44 -23.76
C PRO A 21 60.15 -22.35 -23.18
N ALA A 22 60.37 -21.11 -23.62
CA ALA A 22 59.48 -20.00 -23.29
C ALA A 22 58.03 -20.40 -23.59
N PRO A 23 57.05 -19.99 -22.76
CA PRO A 23 55.66 -20.37 -22.97
C PRO A 23 55.23 -19.93 -24.37
N ALA A 24 54.66 -20.85 -25.14
CA ALA A 24 54.12 -20.52 -26.44
C ALA A 24 53.14 -19.35 -26.30
N GLN A 25 53.14 -18.42 -27.25
CA GLN A 25 52.22 -17.29 -27.25
C GLN A 25 51.64 -17.13 -28.65
N LEU A 26 50.30 -17.12 -28.73
CA LEU A 26 49.61 -16.68 -29.93
C LEU A 26 49.63 -15.15 -29.94
N VAL A 27 50.25 -14.54 -30.95
CA VAL A 27 50.15 -13.10 -31.21
C VAL A 27 49.56 -12.92 -32.60
N SER A 28 48.46 -12.18 -32.69
CA SER A 28 47.88 -11.75 -33.96
C SER A 28 47.51 -10.28 -33.88
N ASP A 29 48.25 -9.47 -34.63
CA ASP A 29 47.99 -8.04 -34.83
C ASP A 29 47.18 -7.79 -36.13
N GLY A 30 46.66 -8.87 -36.73
CA GLY A 30 45.85 -8.87 -37.95
C GLY A 30 44.53 -9.65 -37.79
N VAL A 31 43.93 -10.04 -38.93
CA VAL A 31 42.67 -10.80 -38.98
C VAL A 31 42.95 -12.29 -39.19
N ILE A 32 42.52 -13.10 -38.23
CA ILE A 32 42.48 -14.56 -38.27
C ILE A 32 41.17 -14.98 -38.93
N TYR A 33 41.25 -15.58 -40.11
CA TYR A 33 40.14 -16.21 -40.80
C TYR A 33 40.10 -17.70 -40.42
N ASN A 34 39.30 -18.05 -39.41
CA ASN A 34 39.22 -19.43 -38.93
C ASN A 34 37.86 -20.07 -39.28
N HIS A 35 37.92 -21.19 -39.98
CA HIS A 35 36.77 -22.06 -40.27
C HIS A 35 36.87 -23.43 -39.56
N GLY A 36 37.94 -23.66 -38.79
CA GLY A 36 38.21 -24.90 -38.08
C GLY A 36 38.53 -24.66 -36.59
N THR A 37 39.60 -25.30 -36.11
CA THR A 37 39.99 -25.27 -34.68
C THR A 37 41.35 -24.61 -34.49
N ILE A 38 41.42 -23.60 -33.62
CA ILE A 38 42.67 -23.02 -33.09
C ILE A 38 42.92 -23.60 -31.70
N VAL A 39 44.12 -24.14 -31.46
CA VAL A 39 44.51 -24.68 -30.14
C VAL A 39 45.62 -23.84 -29.52
N ILE A 40 45.36 -23.25 -28.36
CA ILE A 40 46.24 -22.29 -27.67
C ILE A 40 46.78 -22.95 -26.39
N ARG A 41 48.02 -23.43 -26.45
CA ARG A 41 48.77 -24.05 -25.33
C ARG A 41 49.73 -23.03 -24.69
N GLY A 42 49.20 -21.87 -24.35
CA GLY A 42 50.02 -20.67 -24.18
C GLY A 42 49.21 -19.41 -23.90
N ASN A 43 49.87 -18.26 -23.75
CA ASN A 43 49.17 -16.97 -23.68
C ASN A 43 48.64 -16.56 -25.07
N ALA A 44 47.67 -15.65 -25.13
CA ALA A 44 47.20 -15.10 -26.39
C ALA A 44 47.07 -13.56 -26.35
N ARG A 45 47.45 -12.90 -27.45
CA ARG A 45 47.14 -11.51 -27.80
C ARG A 45 46.51 -11.52 -29.19
N ILE A 46 45.28 -11.01 -29.30
CA ILE A 46 44.52 -10.98 -30.57
C ILE A 46 43.94 -9.58 -30.72
N GLN A 47 44.25 -8.91 -31.83
CA GLN A 47 43.80 -7.54 -32.09
C GLN A 47 42.35 -7.48 -32.59
N GLN A 48 41.95 -8.34 -33.54
CA GLN A 48 40.56 -8.38 -34.05
C GLN A 48 39.55 -8.64 -32.91
N ASP A 49 38.31 -8.17 -33.04
CA ASP A 49 37.30 -8.31 -31.98
C ASP A 49 36.50 -9.61 -32.00
N THR A 50 36.34 -10.24 -33.17
CA THR A 50 35.63 -11.52 -33.33
C THR A 50 36.53 -12.59 -33.95
N VAL A 51 36.65 -13.76 -33.32
CA VAL A 51 37.35 -14.94 -33.84
C VAL A 51 36.33 -16.02 -34.19
N THR A 52 36.29 -16.41 -35.46
CA THR A 52 35.36 -17.43 -35.98
C THR A 52 35.84 -18.86 -35.70
N GLY A 53 34.98 -19.84 -35.92
CA GLY A 53 35.28 -21.27 -35.68
C GLY A 53 35.44 -21.60 -34.19
N THR A 54 36.13 -22.71 -33.90
CA THR A 54 36.43 -23.15 -32.53
C THR A 54 37.80 -22.65 -32.06
N VAL A 55 37.86 -22.05 -30.87
CA VAL A 55 39.11 -21.72 -30.17
C VAL A 55 39.20 -22.53 -28.87
N ILE A 56 40.32 -23.23 -28.66
CA ILE A 56 40.54 -24.10 -27.49
C ILE A 56 41.76 -23.61 -26.70
N TYR A 57 41.53 -23.07 -25.51
CA TYR A 57 42.56 -22.71 -24.52
C TYR A 57 42.99 -23.95 -23.73
N ALA A 58 43.86 -24.75 -24.37
CA ALA A 58 44.25 -26.09 -23.94
C ALA A 58 45.60 -26.16 -23.20
N TRP A 59 46.01 -25.09 -22.51
CA TRP A 59 47.19 -25.17 -21.65
C TRP A 59 46.82 -25.92 -20.35
N ASP A 60 47.43 -27.09 -20.14
CA ASP A 60 47.32 -27.89 -18.91
C ASP A 60 48.64 -27.90 -18.15
N ARG A 61 48.78 -26.94 -17.23
CA ARG A 61 49.81 -26.86 -16.19
C ARG A 61 49.20 -26.24 -14.94
N GLU A 62 49.20 -27.01 -13.87
CA GLU A 62 48.79 -26.58 -12.54
C GLU A 62 49.72 -25.50 -11.99
N GLY A 63 49.20 -24.57 -11.18
CA GLY A 63 49.96 -23.42 -10.66
C GLY A 63 50.36 -22.36 -11.70
N VAL A 64 50.09 -22.56 -12.99
CA VAL A 64 50.37 -21.60 -14.07
C VAL A 64 49.13 -20.77 -14.39
N ASN A 65 49.36 -19.53 -14.86
CA ASN A 65 48.35 -18.63 -15.37
C ASN A 65 48.39 -18.57 -16.92
N GLN A 66 47.21 -18.60 -17.55
CA GLN A 66 47.01 -18.41 -18.98
C GLN A 66 46.17 -17.15 -19.19
N TYR A 67 46.73 -16.11 -19.81
CA TYR A 67 45.97 -14.91 -20.15
C TYR A 67 45.03 -15.18 -21.34
N VAL A 68 43.75 -14.85 -21.16
CA VAL A 68 42.69 -15.05 -22.15
C VAL A 68 42.15 -13.69 -22.62
N PRO A 69 42.28 -13.34 -23.91
CA PRO A 69 41.67 -12.14 -24.49
C PRO A 69 40.15 -12.11 -24.38
N HIS A 70 39.60 -10.98 -23.94
CA HIS A 70 38.16 -10.73 -23.90
C HIS A 70 37.71 -10.32 -25.29
N LYS A 71 37.21 -11.31 -26.02
CA LYS A 71 36.83 -11.23 -27.42
C LYS A 71 35.54 -11.96 -27.65
N VAL A 72 34.95 -11.73 -28.82
CA VAL A 72 33.82 -12.51 -29.31
C VAL A 72 34.39 -13.77 -30.00
N TYR A 73 33.92 -14.94 -29.59
CA TYR A 73 34.27 -16.23 -30.16
C TYR A 73 33.00 -16.88 -30.71
N THR A 74 33.07 -17.53 -31.87
CA THR A 74 31.95 -18.38 -32.32
C THR A 74 31.77 -19.54 -31.35
N ASP A 75 32.82 -20.37 -31.21
CA ASP A 75 32.94 -21.42 -30.20
C ASP A 75 34.22 -21.22 -29.39
N VAL A 76 34.12 -21.29 -28.06
CA VAL A 76 35.28 -21.23 -27.16
C VAL A 76 35.25 -22.38 -26.16
N ARG A 77 36.41 -23.02 -25.98
CA ARG A 77 36.60 -24.16 -25.08
C ARG A 77 37.82 -23.93 -24.20
N PHE A 78 37.69 -24.25 -22.92
CA PHE A 78 38.75 -24.17 -21.92
C PHE A 78 39.00 -25.56 -21.36
N THR A 79 40.26 -26.00 -21.37
CA THR A 79 40.66 -27.29 -20.80
C THR A 79 41.96 -27.21 -20.03
N GLY A 80 42.18 -28.15 -19.12
CA GLY A 80 43.38 -28.27 -18.32
C GLY A 80 43.40 -27.36 -17.08
N ARG A 81 44.35 -27.66 -16.18
CA ARG A 81 44.48 -27.10 -14.82
C ARG A 81 45.15 -25.72 -14.74
N THR A 82 45.48 -25.11 -15.87
CA THR A 82 46.02 -23.74 -15.88
C THR A 82 44.92 -22.74 -15.60
N ARG A 83 45.18 -21.81 -14.68
CA ARG A 83 44.23 -20.76 -14.30
C ARG A 83 44.04 -19.79 -15.46
N LYS A 84 42.83 -19.73 -16.00
CA LYS A 84 42.45 -18.88 -17.12
C LYS A 84 42.18 -17.46 -16.58
N MET A 85 43.09 -16.53 -16.83
CA MET A 85 42.99 -15.15 -16.36
C MET A 85 42.25 -14.29 -17.37
N LEU A 86 41.09 -13.79 -16.97
CA LEU A 86 40.23 -12.87 -17.72
C LEU A 86 40.26 -11.51 -17.00
N LEU A 87 41.17 -10.63 -17.41
CA LEU A 87 41.51 -9.40 -16.68
C LEU A 87 40.97 -8.09 -17.27
N ASP A 88 40.35 -8.12 -18.45
CA ASP A 88 39.77 -6.92 -19.05
C ASP A 88 38.45 -6.57 -18.34
N THR A 89 38.35 -5.34 -17.82
CA THR A 89 37.17 -4.82 -17.11
C THR A 89 36.32 -3.88 -17.96
N ALA A 90 36.75 -3.57 -19.19
CA ALA A 90 36.02 -2.74 -20.14
C ALA A 90 35.20 -3.57 -21.14
N ARG A 91 35.58 -4.84 -21.38
CA ARG A 91 34.90 -5.75 -22.31
C ARG A 91 34.69 -7.14 -21.69
N PRO A 92 33.54 -7.81 -21.92
CA PRO A 92 33.37 -9.21 -21.54
C PRO A 92 33.99 -10.16 -22.59
N LEU A 93 34.26 -11.40 -22.18
CA LEU A 93 34.43 -12.49 -23.15
C LEU A 93 33.05 -12.97 -23.59
N ILE A 94 32.80 -13.11 -24.89
CA ILE A 94 31.50 -13.50 -25.45
C ILE A 94 31.64 -14.78 -26.28
N ALA A 95 30.85 -15.81 -25.98
CA ALA A 95 30.69 -17.00 -26.81
C ALA A 95 29.36 -16.93 -27.56
N LEU A 96 29.38 -16.97 -28.90
CA LEU A 96 28.18 -16.82 -29.72
C LEU A 96 27.35 -18.11 -29.80
N GLN A 97 27.99 -19.25 -30.06
CA GLN A 97 27.33 -20.55 -30.24
C GLN A 97 27.61 -21.50 -29.06
N ARG A 98 28.88 -21.64 -28.64
CA ARG A 98 29.22 -22.52 -27.53
C ARG A 98 30.33 -21.99 -26.62
N PHE A 99 30.06 -22.01 -25.31
CA PHE A 99 31.06 -21.95 -24.25
C PHE A 99 31.23 -23.34 -23.65
N VAL A 100 32.47 -23.82 -23.49
CA VAL A 100 32.77 -25.08 -22.80
C VAL A 100 33.93 -24.90 -21.82
N SER A 101 33.80 -25.41 -20.60
CA SER A 101 34.95 -25.70 -19.73
C SER A 101 34.92 -27.14 -19.22
N ASP A 102 36.09 -27.77 -19.12
CA ASP A 102 36.22 -29.04 -18.40
C ASP A 102 36.20 -28.84 -16.86
N THR A 103 36.38 -29.94 -16.12
CA THR A 103 36.41 -29.98 -14.65
C THR A 103 37.72 -29.52 -14.02
N GLY A 104 38.81 -29.43 -14.80
CA GLY A 104 40.11 -28.92 -14.32
C GLY A 104 40.23 -27.40 -14.47
N THR A 105 39.37 -26.78 -15.28
CA THR A 105 39.44 -25.35 -15.59
C THR A 105 39.08 -24.47 -14.39
N VAL A 106 39.97 -23.55 -14.05
CA VAL A 106 39.72 -22.46 -13.09
C VAL A 106 39.78 -21.12 -13.81
N PHE A 107 38.74 -20.30 -13.70
CA PHE A 107 38.72 -18.92 -14.19
C PHE A 107 39.02 -17.92 -13.07
N SER A 108 39.77 -16.87 -13.40
CA SER A 108 40.04 -15.72 -12.52
C SER A 108 39.56 -14.44 -13.21
N LEU A 109 38.64 -13.72 -12.57
CA LEU A 109 37.99 -12.51 -13.09
C LEU A 109 37.95 -11.40 -12.02
N PRO A 110 38.28 -10.13 -12.36
CA PRO A 110 37.95 -8.98 -11.52
C PRO A 110 36.44 -8.76 -11.38
N VAL A 111 36.02 -8.05 -10.33
CA VAL A 111 34.60 -7.76 -9.99
C VAL A 111 33.76 -7.21 -11.16
N LYS A 112 34.35 -6.42 -12.07
CA LYS A 112 33.65 -5.81 -13.22
C LYS A 112 33.69 -6.65 -14.50
N ALA A 113 34.41 -7.77 -14.52
CA ALA A 113 34.52 -8.62 -15.68
C ALA A 113 33.43 -9.70 -15.71
N ALA A 114 33.01 -10.09 -16.91
CA ALA A 114 31.98 -11.11 -17.10
C ALA A 114 32.32 -12.04 -18.28
N ILE A 115 31.83 -13.27 -18.19
CA ILE A 115 31.73 -14.21 -19.31
C ILE A 115 30.28 -14.19 -19.78
N ILE A 116 30.06 -14.05 -21.08
CA ILE A 116 28.74 -14.05 -21.71
C ILE A 116 28.61 -15.24 -22.64
N ALA A 117 27.59 -16.07 -22.44
CA ALA A 117 27.16 -17.08 -23.41
C ALA A 117 25.89 -16.60 -24.12
N ARG A 118 25.92 -16.62 -25.46
CA ARG A 118 24.76 -16.36 -26.32
C ARG A 118 24.11 -17.61 -26.90
N GLY A 119 24.78 -18.75 -26.81
CA GLY A 119 24.27 -20.07 -27.16
C GLY A 119 24.44 -21.06 -26.01
N THR A 120 24.83 -22.30 -26.33
CA THR A 120 25.04 -23.38 -25.35
C THR A 120 26.19 -23.08 -24.39
N ALA A 121 25.96 -23.23 -23.09
CA ALA A 121 26.98 -23.12 -22.04
C ALA A 121 27.18 -24.47 -21.34
N VAL A 122 28.41 -24.99 -21.38
CA VAL A 122 28.80 -26.21 -20.65
C VAL A 122 29.92 -25.86 -19.68
N HIS A 123 29.65 -25.91 -18.37
CA HIS A 123 30.64 -25.54 -17.36
C HIS A 123 30.91 -26.71 -16.40
N GLY A 124 32.11 -27.28 -16.47
CA GLY A 124 32.58 -28.30 -15.54
C GLY A 124 33.44 -27.77 -14.39
N GLY A 125 34.00 -26.56 -14.51
CA GLY A 125 35.11 -26.06 -13.70
C GLY A 125 34.71 -25.12 -12.57
N PHE A 126 35.57 -24.16 -12.26
CA PHE A 126 35.34 -23.17 -11.19
C PHE A 126 35.51 -21.76 -11.72
N ILE A 127 34.54 -20.89 -11.45
CA ILE A 127 34.70 -19.43 -11.58
C ILE A 127 35.10 -18.87 -10.21
N ASN A 128 36.21 -18.13 -10.14
CA ASN A 128 36.68 -17.42 -8.93
C ASN A 128 36.57 -18.23 -7.62
N PRO A 129 37.23 -19.41 -7.50
CA PRO A 129 37.14 -20.25 -6.29
C PRO A 129 37.62 -19.56 -5.01
N GLU A 130 38.39 -18.48 -5.11
CA GLU A 130 38.89 -17.67 -3.99
C GLU A 130 38.03 -16.43 -3.65
N TYR A 131 37.01 -16.09 -4.46
CA TYR A 131 36.22 -14.86 -4.30
C TYR A 131 34.71 -15.10 -4.39
N LEU A 132 33.92 -14.16 -3.84
CA LEU A 132 32.45 -14.16 -3.85
C LEU A 132 31.83 -13.43 -5.06
N HIS A 133 32.62 -13.12 -6.09
CA HIS A 133 32.17 -12.47 -7.31
C HIS A 133 32.65 -13.26 -8.52
N GLY A 134 32.03 -13.07 -9.69
CA GLY A 134 32.46 -13.72 -10.93
C GLY A 134 31.27 -14.00 -11.81
N GLN A 135 30.93 -13.02 -12.66
CA GLN A 135 29.67 -13.01 -13.38
C GLN A 135 29.72 -13.89 -14.64
N PHE A 136 28.76 -14.80 -14.74
CA PHE A 136 28.45 -15.55 -15.94
C PHE A 136 27.03 -15.19 -16.40
N ILE A 137 26.89 -14.68 -17.63
CA ILE A 137 25.62 -14.19 -18.16
C ILE A 137 25.16 -15.07 -19.33
N LEU A 138 23.98 -15.66 -19.18
CA LEU A 138 23.17 -16.19 -20.27
C LEU A 138 22.43 -15.01 -20.90
N GLN A 139 22.90 -14.51 -22.04
CA GLN A 139 22.39 -13.27 -22.66
C GLN A 139 22.00 -13.50 -24.11
N GLY A 140 20.82 -13.04 -24.54
CA GLY A 140 20.45 -13.10 -25.95
C GLY A 140 18.95 -12.98 -26.21
N GLU A 141 18.57 -13.41 -27.42
CA GLU A 141 17.20 -13.43 -27.93
C GLU A 141 16.89 -14.78 -28.61
N GLN A 142 17.70 -15.80 -28.31
CA GLN A 142 17.62 -17.14 -28.90
C GLN A 142 17.68 -18.19 -27.77
N PRO A 143 17.03 -19.37 -27.94
CA PRO A 143 17.08 -20.43 -26.94
C PRO A 143 18.51 -20.83 -26.59
N GLN A 144 18.78 -21.00 -25.30
CA GLN A 144 20.09 -21.35 -24.75
C GLN A 144 20.00 -22.59 -23.88
N ASP A 145 21.03 -23.42 -23.92
CA ASP A 145 21.15 -24.59 -23.04
C ASP A 145 22.26 -24.34 -22.01
N LEU A 146 22.06 -24.74 -20.76
CA LEU A 146 23.06 -24.70 -19.70
C LEU A 146 23.18 -26.07 -19.00
N TRP A 147 24.40 -26.61 -18.89
CA TRP A 147 24.65 -27.78 -18.05
C TRP A 147 26.11 -27.93 -17.60
N GLY A 148 26.38 -28.95 -16.79
CA GLY A 148 27.72 -29.31 -16.31
C GLY A 148 27.78 -29.33 -14.79
N ARG A 149 28.93 -29.74 -14.22
CA ARG A 149 29.11 -29.91 -12.77
C ARG A 149 29.90 -28.78 -12.11
N GLY A 150 30.13 -27.68 -12.83
CA GLY A 150 30.95 -26.57 -12.38
C GLY A 150 30.30 -25.65 -11.35
N ILE A 151 31.08 -24.69 -10.88
CA ILE A 151 30.70 -23.71 -9.88
C ILE A 151 30.65 -22.30 -10.50
N PHE A 152 29.44 -21.76 -10.58
CA PHE A 152 29.20 -20.35 -10.84
C PHE A 152 29.17 -19.58 -9.53
N ARG A 153 29.86 -18.42 -9.45
CA ARG A 153 29.64 -17.48 -8.33
C ARG A 153 28.33 -16.74 -8.51
N GLU A 154 28.23 -16.07 -9.65
CA GLU A 154 27.09 -15.23 -10.00
C GLU A 154 26.59 -15.67 -11.38
N LEU A 155 25.46 -16.38 -11.42
CA LEU A 155 24.79 -16.77 -12.66
C LEU A 155 23.64 -15.79 -12.94
N LYS A 156 23.66 -15.17 -14.11
CA LYS A 156 22.63 -14.22 -14.55
C LYS A 156 21.93 -14.72 -15.81
N LEU A 157 20.59 -14.73 -15.79
CA LEU A 157 19.77 -14.89 -16.98
C LEU A 157 19.26 -13.51 -17.43
N ASP A 158 19.64 -13.12 -18.65
CA ASP A 158 19.29 -11.86 -19.31
C ASP A 158 18.94 -12.14 -20.79
N ASN A 159 18.01 -13.08 -21.00
CA ASN A 159 17.57 -13.55 -22.31
C ASN A 159 16.06 -13.69 -22.32
N VAL A 160 15.37 -12.91 -23.16
CA VAL A 160 13.90 -12.90 -23.23
C VAL A 160 13.29 -14.26 -23.58
N THR A 161 14.00 -15.09 -24.36
CA THR A 161 13.58 -16.47 -24.69
C THR A 161 13.90 -17.49 -23.59
N GLY A 162 14.58 -17.07 -22.52
CA GLY A 162 15.02 -17.93 -21.42
C GLY A 162 16.14 -18.90 -21.78
N ALA A 163 16.44 -19.80 -20.86
CA ALA A 163 17.46 -20.83 -21.03
C ALA A 163 17.03 -22.15 -20.38
N ASP A 164 17.39 -23.28 -20.99
CA ASP A 164 17.05 -24.63 -20.58
C ASP A 164 18.21 -25.29 -19.84
N VAL A 165 17.96 -25.76 -18.62
CA VAL A 165 18.87 -26.69 -17.95
C VAL A 165 18.66 -28.07 -18.58
N ARG A 166 19.75 -28.74 -18.97
CA ARG A 166 19.69 -30.04 -19.68
C ARG A 166 20.75 -31.03 -19.18
N ASN A 167 20.71 -32.26 -19.69
CA ASN A 167 21.73 -33.29 -19.47
C ASN A 167 22.03 -33.58 -17.98
N GLY A 168 21.00 -33.56 -17.14
CA GLY A 168 21.08 -33.74 -15.69
C GLY A 168 21.47 -32.47 -14.91
N GLY A 169 21.64 -31.33 -15.60
CA GLY A 169 22.11 -30.07 -15.02
C GLY A 169 23.41 -30.26 -14.24
N GLY A 170 23.32 -30.15 -12.90
CA GLY A 170 24.33 -30.62 -11.95
C GLY A 170 25.28 -29.54 -11.41
N PHE A 171 25.19 -28.31 -11.90
CA PHE A 171 26.04 -27.20 -11.49
C PHE A 171 25.60 -26.60 -10.16
N THR A 172 26.48 -25.83 -9.53
CA THR A 172 26.19 -25.10 -8.29
C THR A 172 26.35 -23.60 -8.53
N VAL A 173 25.38 -22.81 -8.10
CA VAL A 173 25.46 -21.35 -8.00
C VAL A 173 25.70 -20.98 -6.54
N THR A 174 26.88 -20.43 -6.21
CA THR A 174 27.29 -20.28 -4.79
C THR A 174 27.01 -18.94 -4.15
N THR A 175 26.70 -17.90 -4.93
CA THR A 175 26.60 -16.54 -4.36
C THR A 175 25.39 -15.77 -4.86
N ARG A 176 25.15 -15.73 -6.18
CA ARG A 176 23.97 -15.05 -6.74
C ARG A 176 23.38 -15.78 -7.95
N LEU A 177 22.06 -15.97 -7.94
CA LEU A 177 21.26 -16.23 -9.12
C LEU A 177 20.47 -14.96 -9.45
N GLU A 178 20.70 -14.36 -10.61
CA GLU A 178 20.01 -13.15 -11.07
C GLU A 178 19.10 -13.47 -12.25
N LEU A 179 17.79 -13.43 -12.03
CA LEU A 179 16.75 -13.71 -13.02
C LEU A 179 16.23 -12.38 -13.54
N ARG A 180 16.87 -11.83 -14.58
CA ARG A 180 16.56 -10.50 -15.11
C ARG A 180 15.46 -10.52 -16.15
N ARG A 181 15.58 -11.39 -17.15
CA ARG A 181 14.60 -11.54 -18.26
C ARG A 181 14.54 -12.99 -18.73
N GLY A 182 13.33 -13.47 -19.00
CA GLY A 182 13.03 -14.83 -19.45
C GLY A 182 13.10 -15.88 -18.33
N VAL A 183 12.71 -17.11 -18.68
CA VAL A 183 12.60 -18.25 -17.75
C VAL A 183 13.87 -19.10 -17.76
N LEU A 184 14.46 -19.37 -16.59
CA LEU A 184 15.42 -20.44 -16.42
C LEU A 184 14.64 -21.76 -16.22
N ARG A 185 14.61 -22.59 -17.26
CA ARG A 185 13.82 -23.81 -17.35
C ARG A 185 14.60 -25.00 -16.85
N ASN A 186 14.47 -25.29 -15.56
CA ASN A 186 14.94 -26.50 -14.89
C ASN A 186 13.79 -27.48 -14.63
N SER A 187 14.11 -28.72 -14.29
CA SER A 187 13.18 -29.76 -13.90
C SER A 187 13.76 -30.60 -12.73
N PRO A 188 13.01 -31.53 -12.12
CA PRO A 188 13.57 -32.42 -11.11
C PRO A 188 14.74 -33.30 -11.59
N VAL A 189 14.81 -33.61 -12.90
CA VAL A 189 15.89 -34.39 -13.51
C VAL A 189 17.02 -33.51 -14.05
N ASP A 190 16.68 -32.36 -14.64
CA ASP A 190 17.60 -31.36 -15.14
C ASP A 190 17.64 -30.16 -14.18
N ASN A 191 18.27 -30.36 -13.02
CA ASN A 191 18.30 -29.36 -11.95
C ASN A 191 19.71 -28.88 -11.57
N PHE A 192 19.77 -27.83 -10.77
CA PHE A 192 21.00 -27.25 -10.24
C PHE A 192 20.88 -26.99 -8.73
N ARG A 193 22.02 -26.71 -8.09
CA ARG A 193 22.09 -26.38 -6.66
C ARG A 193 22.29 -24.88 -6.45
N LEU A 194 21.59 -24.31 -5.48
CA LEU A 194 21.99 -23.08 -4.81
C LEU A 194 22.78 -23.47 -3.56
N ALA A 195 23.94 -22.86 -3.33
CA ALA A 195 24.68 -23.09 -2.09
C ALA A 195 24.06 -22.33 -0.90
N ASP A 196 24.53 -22.65 0.30
CA ASP A 196 24.17 -21.92 1.52
C ASP A 196 24.51 -20.43 1.40
N SER A 197 23.67 -19.57 1.98
CA SER A 197 23.75 -18.10 1.93
C SER A 197 23.64 -17.46 0.53
N ALA A 198 23.34 -18.22 -0.53
CA ALA A 198 23.15 -17.67 -1.87
C ALA A 198 21.93 -16.74 -1.96
N VAL A 199 22.01 -15.74 -2.85
CA VAL A 199 20.96 -14.74 -3.09
C VAL A 199 20.27 -15.02 -4.43
N ILE A 200 18.94 -15.13 -4.43
CA ILE A 200 18.13 -15.04 -5.64
C ILE A 200 17.67 -13.59 -5.81
N VAL A 201 17.99 -12.98 -6.94
CA VAL A 201 17.49 -11.66 -7.36
C VAL A 201 16.53 -11.86 -8.51
N ARG A 202 15.27 -11.49 -8.30
CA ARG A 202 14.12 -11.79 -9.15
C ARG A 202 13.56 -10.48 -9.71
N TYR A 203 13.83 -10.19 -10.97
CA TYR A 203 13.22 -9.05 -11.67
C TYR A 203 11.86 -9.44 -12.26
N THR A 204 11.01 -8.45 -12.54
CA THR A 204 9.64 -8.67 -13.07
C THR A 204 9.58 -9.51 -14.34
N GLU A 205 10.55 -9.41 -15.24
CA GLU A 205 10.62 -10.17 -16.50
C GLU A 205 11.35 -11.52 -16.42
N GLY A 206 12.02 -11.86 -15.31
CA GLY A 206 12.65 -13.17 -15.12
C GLY A 206 11.65 -14.30 -14.81
N ALA A 207 12.12 -15.54 -14.62
CA ALA A 207 11.47 -16.58 -13.81
C ALA A 207 12.37 -17.82 -13.60
N LEU A 208 12.00 -18.69 -12.66
CA LEU A 208 12.39 -20.12 -12.61
C LEU A 208 11.19 -20.98 -13.00
N ALA A 209 11.42 -22.10 -13.70
CA ALA A 209 10.37 -23.05 -14.04
C ALA A 209 10.10 -24.08 -12.92
N ALA A 210 11.13 -24.46 -12.17
CA ALA A 210 11.03 -25.41 -11.06
C ALA A 210 11.95 -25.01 -9.90
N ALA A 211 11.69 -25.56 -8.72
CA ALA A 211 12.51 -25.29 -7.55
C ALA A 211 13.93 -25.84 -7.74
N PRO A 212 14.99 -25.04 -7.56
CA PRO A 212 16.36 -25.55 -7.48
C PRO A 212 16.56 -26.37 -6.21
N ILE A 213 17.65 -27.13 -6.16
CA ILE A 213 18.07 -27.77 -4.92
C ILE A 213 18.63 -26.67 -4.00
N PHE A 214 17.83 -26.27 -3.02
CA PHE A 214 18.14 -25.18 -2.10
C PHE A 214 19.21 -25.56 -1.06
N GLY A 215 20.15 -24.65 -0.83
CA GLY A 215 20.95 -24.58 0.38
C GLY A 215 20.20 -23.90 1.53
N ARG A 216 20.92 -23.60 2.61
CA ARG A 216 20.41 -22.94 3.82
C ARG A 216 20.61 -21.42 3.79
N ASP A 217 19.91 -20.69 4.65
CA ASP A 217 20.13 -19.25 4.93
C ASP A 217 20.09 -18.33 3.69
N LEU A 218 19.30 -18.74 2.69
CA LEU A 218 19.12 -18.07 1.41
C LEU A 218 18.54 -16.66 1.57
N ALA A 219 18.79 -15.78 0.60
CA ALA A 219 18.13 -14.48 0.52
C ALA A 219 17.33 -14.35 -0.78
N LEU A 220 16.10 -13.83 -0.69
CA LEU A 220 15.24 -13.51 -1.82
C LEU A 220 15.12 -12.00 -1.96
N ARG A 221 15.36 -11.46 -3.15
CA ARG A 221 15.17 -10.04 -3.48
C ARG A 221 14.32 -9.91 -4.74
N TYR A 222 13.14 -9.32 -4.61
CA TYR A 222 12.22 -9.01 -5.70
C TYR A 222 12.43 -7.55 -6.12
N VAL A 223 12.67 -7.28 -7.40
CA VAL A 223 13.16 -5.95 -7.86
C VAL A 223 12.46 -5.51 -9.15
N GLY A 224 12.19 -4.22 -9.29
CA GLY A 224 11.87 -3.59 -10.58
C GLY A 224 10.39 -3.25 -10.81
N PRO A 225 10.05 -2.79 -12.03
CA PRO A 225 8.79 -2.14 -12.31
C PRO A 225 7.63 -3.13 -12.42
N GLY A 226 6.55 -2.85 -11.68
CA GLY A 226 5.34 -3.66 -11.66
C GLY A 226 5.22 -4.60 -10.45
N ARG A 227 4.34 -5.59 -10.57
CA ARG A 227 4.01 -6.59 -9.55
C ARG A 227 4.65 -7.92 -9.91
N ILE A 228 5.20 -8.63 -8.92
CA ILE A 228 5.68 -10.01 -9.10
C ILE A 228 4.73 -10.97 -8.39
N GLU A 229 4.43 -12.10 -9.02
CA GLU A 229 3.93 -13.29 -8.31
C GLU A 229 5.11 -14.22 -8.04
N SER A 230 5.28 -14.66 -6.79
CA SER A 230 6.38 -15.53 -6.40
C SER A 230 6.28 -16.89 -7.07
N GLY A 231 7.35 -17.36 -7.70
CA GLY A 231 7.44 -18.69 -8.29
C GLY A 231 8.19 -19.71 -7.42
N PRO A 232 8.68 -20.80 -8.05
CA PRO A 232 9.48 -21.85 -7.41
C PRO A 232 10.82 -21.38 -6.82
N GLU A 233 11.18 -20.10 -6.93
CA GLU A 233 12.28 -19.49 -6.17
C GLU A 233 12.03 -19.43 -4.65
N VAL A 234 10.78 -19.53 -4.18
CA VAL A 234 10.45 -19.57 -2.75
C VAL A 234 10.70 -20.98 -2.21
N PRO A 235 11.59 -21.17 -1.21
CA PRO A 235 11.80 -22.47 -0.58
C PRO A 235 10.58 -22.91 0.24
N PRO A 236 10.40 -24.22 0.46
CA PRO A 236 9.38 -24.73 1.40
C PRO A 236 9.64 -24.19 2.82
N GLU A 237 8.59 -24.07 3.65
CA GLU A 237 8.68 -23.50 5.02
C GLU A 237 9.75 -24.15 5.93
N THR A 238 10.16 -25.38 5.63
CA THR A 238 11.25 -26.13 6.30
C THR A 238 12.65 -25.60 6.02
N ILE A 239 12.81 -24.71 5.03
CA ILE A 239 14.06 -24.03 4.67
C ILE A 239 13.83 -22.52 4.82
N PRO A 240 14.14 -21.95 6.01
CA PRO A 240 14.00 -20.51 6.21
C PRO A 240 14.89 -19.70 5.27
N VAL A 241 14.34 -18.62 4.71
CA VAL A 241 15.14 -17.58 4.05
C VAL A 241 15.63 -16.61 5.11
N ARG A 242 16.92 -16.31 5.12
CA ARG A 242 17.54 -15.31 6.00
C ARG A 242 16.94 -13.93 5.74
N MET A 243 16.78 -13.57 4.46
CA MET A 243 16.28 -12.26 4.05
C MET A 243 15.22 -12.39 2.97
N LEU A 244 14.14 -11.62 3.11
CA LEU A 244 13.16 -11.34 2.06
C LEU A 244 13.09 -9.82 1.86
N SER A 245 13.43 -9.36 0.65
CA SER A 245 13.36 -7.96 0.25
C SER A 245 12.38 -7.78 -0.93
N VAL A 246 11.48 -6.80 -0.83
CA VAL A 246 10.53 -6.42 -1.89
C VAL A 246 10.81 -4.98 -2.30
N GLU A 247 11.56 -4.83 -3.39
CA GLU A 247 12.04 -3.59 -3.99
C GLU A 247 11.40 -3.38 -5.38
N THR A 248 10.15 -3.83 -5.52
CA THR A 248 9.30 -3.67 -6.71
C THR A 248 8.42 -2.42 -6.59
N ASP A 249 7.94 -1.87 -7.69
CA ASP A 249 7.08 -0.67 -7.65
C ASP A 249 5.60 -0.98 -7.34
N SER A 250 5.11 -2.20 -7.63
CA SER A 250 3.70 -2.59 -7.39
C SER A 250 3.53 -3.83 -6.50
N GLY A 251 4.62 -4.28 -5.89
CA GLY A 251 4.65 -5.26 -4.80
C GLY A 251 4.73 -6.74 -5.21
N LEU A 252 4.71 -7.60 -4.20
CA LEU A 252 4.90 -9.06 -4.33
C LEU A 252 3.64 -9.81 -3.88
N VAL A 253 3.14 -10.72 -4.71
CA VAL A 253 2.10 -11.68 -4.34
C VAL A 253 2.76 -13.03 -4.08
N LEU A 254 2.62 -13.57 -2.87
CA LEU A 254 3.06 -14.91 -2.56
C LEU A 254 2.07 -15.95 -3.09
N ARG A 255 2.61 -17.01 -3.69
CA ARG A 255 1.91 -18.23 -4.14
C ARG A 255 2.23 -19.46 -3.27
N SER A 256 2.97 -19.25 -2.18
CA SER A 256 3.29 -20.25 -1.17
C SER A 256 3.63 -19.56 0.16
N SER A 257 3.49 -20.29 1.27
CA SER A 257 3.97 -19.81 2.58
C SER A 257 5.50 -19.72 2.59
N VAL A 258 6.04 -18.81 3.40
CA VAL A 258 7.49 -18.60 3.51
C VAL A 258 7.90 -18.34 4.96
N THR A 259 9.03 -18.91 5.36
CA THR A 259 9.65 -18.64 6.67
C THR A 259 10.83 -17.69 6.48
N VAL A 260 10.77 -16.48 7.05
CA VAL A 260 11.85 -15.49 7.06
C VAL A 260 12.51 -15.48 8.45
N SER A 261 13.84 -15.60 8.54
CA SER A 261 14.52 -15.83 9.84
C SER A 261 15.27 -14.64 10.43
N ASP A 262 15.65 -13.64 9.64
CA ASP A 262 16.48 -12.50 10.10
C ASP A 262 15.93 -11.14 9.63
N SER A 263 15.78 -10.93 8.31
CA SER A 263 15.46 -9.61 7.75
C SER A 263 14.26 -9.63 6.78
N LEU A 264 13.25 -8.80 7.05
CA LEU A 264 12.12 -8.55 6.14
C LEU A 264 12.06 -7.06 5.79
N VAL A 265 12.21 -6.71 4.50
CA VAL A 265 12.29 -5.33 4.02
C VAL A 265 11.32 -5.11 2.86
N LEU A 266 10.45 -4.11 2.95
CA LEU A 266 9.37 -3.86 2.01
C LEU A 266 9.32 -2.39 1.58
N SER A 267 9.48 -2.13 0.28
CA SER A 267 9.28 -0.81 -0.35
C SER A 267 7.90 -0.67 -1.01
N SER A 268 7.12 -1.75 -1.06
CA SER A 268 5.77 -1.83 -1.64
C SER A 268 5.00 -2.99 -1.00
N PRO A 269 3.68 -3.14 -1.24
CA PRO A 269 2.89 -4.12 -0.49
C PRO A 269 3.27 -5.57 -0.82
N LEU A 270 3.09 -6.45 0.17
CA LEU A 270 3.26 -7.90 0.01
C LEU A 270 1.92 -8.58 0.30
N TRP A 271 1.36 -9.30 -0.67
CA TRP A 271 0.15 -10.10 -0.48
C TRP A 271 0.52 -11.53 -0.12
N THR A 272 -0.07 -12.03 0.95
CA THR A 272 0.02 -13.45 1.36
C THR A 272 -1.22 -14.25 0.95
N GLU A 273 -2.22 -13.56 0.37
CA GLU A 273 -3.51 -14.12 -0.04
C GLU A 273 -3.78 -13.56 -1.45
N PRO A 274 -3.45 -14.31 -2.52
CA PRO A 274 -3.60 -13.84 -3.90
C PRO A 274 -5.08 -13.67 -4.30
N ASP A 275 -5.97 -14.47 -3.70
CA ASP A 275 -7.42 -14.36 -3.85
C ASP A 275 -8.16 -14.79 -2.56
N SER A 276 -9.48 -14.99 -2.63
CA SER A 276 -10.31 -15.36 -1.48
C SER A 276 -10.23 -16.83 -1.08
N SER A 277 -9.69 -17.70 -1.95
CA SER A 277 -9.58 -19.15 -1.80
C SER A 277 -8.17 -19.61 -1.41
N GLU A 278 -7.13 -18.95 -1.94
CA GLU A 278 -5.73 -19.23 -1.62
C GLU A 278 -5.25 -18.35 -0.45
N ARG A 279 -4.74 -18.98 0.61
CA ARG A 279 -4.11 -18.27 1.74
C ARG A 279 -2.77 -18.89 2.12
N HIS A 280 -1.74 -18.05 2.17
CA HIS A 280 -0.40 -18.40 2.61
C HIS A 280 -0.04 -17.65 3.89
N VAL A 281 1.02 -18.08 4.54
CA VAL A 281 1.53 -17.44 5.77
C VAL A 281 2.95 -16.96 5.55
N LEU A 282 3.20 -15.69 5.87
CA LEU A 282 4.56 -15.19 6.08
C LEU A 282 4.91 -15.42 7.55
N THR A 283 5.71 -16.46 7.83
CA THR A 283 6.23 -16.74 9.17
C THR A 283 7.54 -15.98 9.36
N TYR A 284 7.59 -15.00 10.26
CA TYR A 284 8.80 -14.24 10.59
C TYR A 284 9.34 -14.66 11.97
N THR A 285 10.54 -15.24 12.00
CA THR A 285 11.12 -15.86 13.21
C THR A 285 12.23 -15.03 13.83
N ALA A 286 12.53 -13.83 13.32
CA ALA A 286 13.43 -12.91 13.99
C ALA A 286 12.78 -12.44 15.31
N GLU A 287 13.49 -12.60 16.42
CA GLU A 287 12.97 -12.22 17.74
C GLU A 287 13.06 -10.69 17.93
N GLN A 288 14.23 -10.12 17.62
CA GLN A 288 14.56 -8.73 17.92
C GLN A 288 14.39 -7.76 16.74
N ASN A 289 14.48 -8.27 15.51
CA ASN A 289 14.24 -7.46 14.32
C ASN A 289 12.74 -7.42 14.02
N ASP A 290 12.25 -6.24 13.63
CA ASP A 290 10.91 -6.04 13.11
C ASP A 290 10.95 -5.83 11.58
N PRO A 291 9.83 -6.02 10.86
CA PRO A 291 9.76 -5.75 9.44
C PRO A 291 10.03 -4.26 9.14
N ILE A 292 10.87 -3.98 8.15
CA ILE A 292 11.24 -2.63 7.75
C ILE A 292 10.37 -2.20 6.56
N PHE A 293 9.57 -1.17 6.77
CA PHE A 293 8.70 -0.57 5.74
C PHE A 293 9.34 0.72 5.23
N LEU A 294 9.86 0.70 4.00
CA LEU A 294 10.61 1.80 3.38
C LEU A 294 9.74 2.84 2.65
N HIS A 295 8.45 2.57 2.50
CA HIS A 295 7.50 3.45 1.81
C HIS A 295 6.16 3.47 2.57
N PRO A 296 5.43 4.61 2.60
CA PRO A 296 4.10 4.70 3.23
C PRO A 296 3.08 3.64 2.78
N ASP A 297 3.19 3.19 1.52
CA ASP A 297 2.33 2.15 0.94
C ASP A 297 2.87 0.73 1.09
N ALA A 298 4.01 0.52 1.75
CA ALA A 298 4.47 -0.82 2.10
C ALA A 298 3.66 -1.36 3.29
N GLU A 299 2.84 -2.39 3.05
CA GLU A 299 2.26 -3.23 4.10
C GLU A 299 2.10 -4.68 3.65
N ILE A 300 2.09 -5.61 4.59
CA ILE A 300 1.79 -7.02 4.36
C ILE A 300 0.28 -7.20 4.43
N ILE A 301 -0.33 -7.54 3.30
CA ILE A 301 -1.75 -7.78 3.16
C ILE A 301 -2.01 -9.29 3.32
N GLY A 302 -2.93 -9.63 4.24
CA GLY A 302 -3.17 -10.99 4.71
C GLY A 302 -2.36 -11.32 5.97
N THR A 303 -1.81 -12.52 6.04
CA THR A 303 -1.42 -13.23 7.26
C THR A 303 0.08 -13.23 7.55
N VAL A 304 0.48 -12.62 8.67
CA VAL A 304 1.83 -12.67 9.25
C VAL A 304 1.81 -13.48 10.55
N ARG A 305 2.78 -14.37 10.74
CA ARG A 305 2.96 -15.17 11.98
C ARG A 305 4.34 -14.90 12.59
N ARG A 306 4.40 -14.60 13.89
CA ARG A 306 5.64 -14.52 14.69
C ARG A 306 5.69 -15.74 15.61
N THR A 307 6.75 -16.55 15.50
CA THR A 307 6.96 -17.77 16.32
C THR A 307 8.12 -17.65 17.32
N ARG A 308 8.80 -16.50 17.34
CA ARG A 308 9.70 -16.07 18.40
C ARG A 308 9.25 -14.69 18.84
N LEU A 309 8.63 -14.61 20.01
CA LEU A 309 8.09 -13.38 20.57
C LEU A 309 9.13 -12.79 21.53
N ARG A 310 9.43 -11.50 21.37
CA ARG A 310 10.45 -10.80 22.17
C ARG A 310 10.09 -10.78 23.66
N THR A 311 11.08 -10.93 24.52
CA THR A 311 10.90 -11.03 25.98
C THR A 311 11.32 -9.76 26.74
N ASP A 312 11.84 -8.76 26.03
CA ASP A 312 12.20 -7.42 26.52
C ASP A 312 11.00 -6.53 26.91
N GLY A 313 9.79 -6.92 26.53
CA GLY A 313 8.56 -6.16 26.79
C GLY A 313 8.27 -5.05 25.79
N GLU A 314 8.99 -4.97 24.67
CA GLU A 314 8.72 -4.04 23.57
C GLU A 314 7.60 -4.52 22.63
N ALA A 315 7.21 -3.67 21.69
CA ALA A 315 6.24 -4.03 20.66
C ALA A 315 6.82 -5.03 19.65
N VAL A 316 5.99 -5.98 19.20
CA VAL A 316 6.27 -6.88 18.08
C VAL A 316 5.47 -6.41 16.88
N ILE A 317 6.12 -5.98 15.80
CA ILE A 317 5.46 -5.43 14.60
C ILE A 317 5.07 -6.57 13.64
N PHE A 318 3.91 -6.43 12.99
CA PHE A 318 3.37 -7.39 12.02
C PHE A 318 3.22 -6.76 10.63
N ASN A 319 2.01 -6.34 10.26
CA ASN A 319 1.63 -6.06 8.87
C ASN A 319 2.07 -4.69 8.34
N ASN A 320 2.19 -3.70 9.21
CA ASN A 320 2.58 -2.32 8.90
C ASN A 320 3.13 -1.68 10.20
N PRO A 321 3.80 -0.51 10.17
CA PRO A 321 4.41 0.10 11.35
C PRO A 321 3.47 0.31 12.54
N TYR A 322 2.17 0.42 12.28
CA TYR A 322 1.14 0.70 13.28
C TYR A 322 0.41 -0.56 13.78
N THR A 323 0.59 -1.72 13.14
CA THR A 323 -0.02 -2.99 13.55
C THR A 323 0.99 -3.82 14.32
N TYR A 324 0.91 -3.75 15.65
CA TYR A 324 1.85 -4.40 16.56
C TYR A 324 1.15 -4.94 17.81
N VAL A 325 1.76 -5.92 18.46
CA VAL A 325 1.34 -6.38 19.79
C VAL A 325 2.48 -6.18 20.78
N ARG A 326 2.19 -5.55 21.92
CA ARG A 326 3.13 -5.42 23.04
C ARG A 326 2.57 -6.22 24.24
N PRO A 327 3.35 -7.12 24.87
CA PRO A 327 2.89 -7.85 26.04
C PRO A 327 2.67 -6.90 27.23
N SER A 328 1.80 -7.27 28.16
CA SER A 328 1.75 -6.61 29.47
C SER A 328 3.03 -6.88 30.29
N THR A 329 3.15 -6.24 31.45
CA THR A 329 4.23 -6.50 32.43
C THR A 329 4.26 -7.96 32.94
N LYS A 330 3.24 -8.77 32.62
CA LYS A 330 3.17 -10.22 32.90
C LYS A 330 3.67 -11.08 31.73
N GLY A 331 4.33 -10.49 30.73
CA GLY A 331 4.83 -11.19 29.54
C GLY A 331 3.71 -11.65 28.61
N TRP A 332 3.85 -12.84 28.04
CA TRP A 332 2.97 -13.38 26.97
C TRP A 332 1.86 -14.34 27.45
N GLN A 333 1.66 -14.51 28.77
CA GLN A 333 0.63 -15.40 29.35
C GLN A 333 0.62 -16.83 28.76
N GLY A 334 1.80 -17.39 28.43
CA GLY A 334 1.95 -18.74 27.86
C GLY A 334 1.85 -18.82 26.34
N VAL A 335 1.57 -17.71 25.64
CA VAL A 335 1.63 -17.65 24.18
C VAL A 335 3.08 -17.77 23.70
N ALA A 336 3.32 -18.69 22.77
CA ALA A 336 4.60 -18.90 22.10
C ALA A 336 4.60 -18.41 20.64
N ALA A 337 3.43 -18.38 19.99
CA ALA A 337 3.27 -17.87 18.63
C ALA A 337 2.03 -16.99 18.50
N LEU A 338 2.16 -15.90 17.73
CA LEU A 338 1.07 -15.01 17.36
C LEU A 338 0.94 -14.93 15.84
N GLN A 339 -0.30 -14.79 15.37
CA GLN A 339 -0.62 -14.52 13.98
C GLN A 339 -1.59 -13.36 13.90
N ILE A 340 -1.31 -12.42 13.00
CA ILE A 340 -2.20 -11.32 12.68
C ILE A 340 -2.44 -11.35 11.18
N ARG A 341 -3.72 -11.35 10.81
CA ARG A 341 -4.18 -11.21 9.44
C ARG A 341 -4.84 -9.85 9.28
N VAL A 342 -4.29 -9.01 8.41
CA VAL A 342 -4.84 -7.68 8.10
C VAL A 342 -5.32 -7.64 6.66
N LEU A 343 -6.58 -7.28 6.47
CA LEU A 343 -7.08 -6.89 5.15
C LEU A 343 -7.44 -5.40 5.16
N PRO A 344 -6.71 -4.56 4.42
CA PRO A 344 -7.13 -3.19 4.18
C PRO A 344 -8.32 -3.14 3.23
N ARG A 345 -9.02 -2.00 3.21
CA ARG A 345 -10.16 -1.70 2.32
C ARG A 345 -11.26 -2.77 2.31
N THR A 346 -11.37 -3.54 3.39
CA THR A 346 -12.29 -4.68 3.50
C THR A 346 -13.34 -4.37 4.56
N GLN A 347 -14.62 -4.39 4.18
CA GLN A 347 -15.72 -4.28 5.13
C GLN A 347 -15.69 -5.47 6.10
N PRO A 348 -15.76 -5.25 7.44
CA PRO A 348 -15.79 -6.34 8.40
C PRO A 348 -16.94 -7.32 8.15
N TRP A 349 -16.67 -8.62 8.34
CA TRP A 349 -17.57 -9.68 7.90
C TRP A 349 -18.81 -9.88 8.77
N HIS A 350 -18.76 -9.42 10.03
CA HIS A 350 -19.87 -9.57 10.98
C HIS A 350 -20.90 -8.43 10.84
N PRO A 351 -22.16 -8.64 11.28
CA PRO A 351 -23.21 -7.62 11.25
C PRO A 351 -22.81 -6.24 11.80
N GLN A 352 -23.53 -5.20 11.38
CA GLN A 352 -23.29 -3.79 11.73
C GLN A 352 -21.94 -3.22 11.23
N SER A 353 -21.25 -3.92 10.32
CA SER A 353 -19.96 -3.50 9.75
C SER A 353 -20.02 -2.25 8.87
N GLN A 354 -21.21 -1.84 8.41
CA GLN A 354 -21.40 -0.60 7.66
C GLN A 354 -21.13 0.68 8.46
N ARG A 355 -20.94 0.57 9.79
CA ARG A 355 -20.54 1.67 10.70
C ARG A 355 -19.10 1.53 11.23
N LYS A 356 -18.26 0.77 10.53
CA LYS A 356 -16.86 0.48 10.90
C LYS A 356 -15.91 0.97 9.80
N VAL A 357 -14.66 1.20 10.19
CA VAL A 357 -13.54 1.39 9.25
C VAL A 357 -13.44 0.15 8.36
N TRP A 358 -13.15 0.34 7.08
CA TRP A 358 -12.95 -0.74 6.12
C TRP A 358 -11.57 -1.39 6.28
N ARG A 359 -11.28 -1.91 7.47
CA ARG A 359 -10.11 -2.71 7.76
C ARG A 359 -10.48 -3.85 8.70
N VAL A 360 -10.04 -5.06 8.35
CA VAL A 360 -10.21 -6.28 9.16
C VAL A 360 -8.88 -6.65 9.78
N PHE A 361 -8.89 -6.94 11.08
CA PHE A 361 -7.79 -7.57 11.79
C PHE A 361 -8.32 -8.90 12.35
N GLN A 362 -7.59 -9.99 12.15
CA GLN A 362 -7.87 -11.26 12.80
C GLN A 362 -6.61 -11.72 13.52
N VAL A 363 -6.70 -11.82 14.85
CA VAL A 363 -5.60 -12.22 15.72
C VAL A 363 -5.83 -13.66 16.16
N ALA A 364 -4.79 -14.48 16.11
CA ALA A 364 -4.77 -15.83 16.66
C ALA A 364 -3.45 -16.05 17.43
N ALA A 365 -3.50 -16.89 18.47
CA ALA A 365 -2.36 -17.20 19.32
C ALA A 365 -2.29 -18.70 19.58
N TRP A 366 -1.09 -19.21 19.84
CA TRP A 366 -0.84 -20.59 20.26
C TRP A 366 0.20 -20.64 21.36
N ASP A 367 0.07 -21.65 22.24
CA ASP A 367 1.09 -21.97 23.23
C ASP A 367 2.27 -22.77 22.61
N SER A 368 3.24 -23.16 23.45
CA SER A 368 4.40 -23.95 23.03
C SER A 368 4.07 -25.37 22.55
N THR A 369 2.85 -25.86 22.80
CA THR A 369 2.35 -27.16 22.31
C THR A 369 1.57 -27.04 20.99
N SER A 370 1.49 -25.82 20.43
CA SER A 370 0.61 -25.48 19.30
C SER A 370 -0.89 -25.58 19.61
N THR A 371 -1.29 -25.48 20.88
CA THR A 371 -2.70 -25.39 21.29
C THR A 371 -3.18 -23.94 21.15
N PRO A 372 -4.34 -23.67 20.50
CA PRO A 372 -4.84 -22.29 20.34
C PRO A 372 -5.17 -21.61 21.67
N VAL A 373 -4.74 -20.35 21.84
CA VAL A 373 -5.00 -19.52 23.01
C VAL A 373 -5.98 -18.39 22.67
N GLY A 374 -7.21 -18.51 23.17
CA GLY A 374 -8.31 -17.60 22.85
C GLY A 374 -8.56 -16.46 23.87
N GLN A 375 -8.23 -16.69 25.13
CA GLN A 375 -8.66 -15.88 26.29
C GLN A 375 -7.55 -15.87 27.36
N GLY A 376 -7.69 -15.01 28.38
CA GLY A 376 -6.77 -14.96 29.53
C GLY A 376 -5.43 -14.28 29.24
N LEU A 377 -5.34 -13.60 28.10
CA LEU A 377 -4.19 -12.79 27.69
C LEU A 377 -4.25 -11.42 28.37
N ASP A 378 -3.17 -10.65 28.31
CA ASP A 378 -3.17 -9.21 28.64
C ASP A 378 -2.09 -8.52 27.81
N PHE A 379 -2.51 -7.82 26.75
CA PHE A 379 -1.62 -7.15 25.80
C PHE A 379 -2.16 -5.80 25.35
N ARG A 380 -1.25 -4.97 24.84
CA ARG A 380 -1.57 -3.79 24.04
C ARG A 380 -1.61 -4.18 22.56
N PHE A 381 -2.68 -3.83 21.86
CA PHE A 381 -2.76 -3.95 20.40
C PHE A 381 -2.66 -2.56 19.75
N GLY A 382 -1.59 -2.33 19.00
CA GLY A 382 -1.48 -1.21 18.08
C GLY A 382 -2.20 -1.51 16.78
N TYR A 383 -2.92 -0.52 16.25
CA TYR A 383 -3.65 -0.63 15.00
C TYR A 383 -3.59 0.66 14.20
N GLY A 384 -3.52 0.54 12.87
CA GLY A 384 -3.57 1.67 11.94
C GLY A 384 -4.37 1.34 10.68
N TRP A 385 -4.81 2.37 9.98
CA TRP A 385 -5.58 2.34 8.73
C TRP A 385 -5.37 3.62 7.91
N ARG A 386 -5.82 3.65 6.66
CA ARG A 386 -5.77 4.85 5.83
C ARG A 386 -6.91 5.82 6.12
N HIS A 387 -6.53 7.05 6.42
CA HIS A 387 -7.41 8.19 6.51
C HIS A 387 -7.04 9.20 5.43
N LEU A 388 -7.73 9.09 4.30
CA LEU A 388 -7.45 9.86 3.08
C LEU A 388 -8.77 10.42 2.50
N PRO A 389 -9.46 11.33 3.21
CA PRO A 389 -10.82 11.76 2.85
C PRO A 389 -10.94 12.42 1.46
N ARG A 390 -9.81 12.81 0.83
CA ARG A 390 -9.74 13.34 -0.55
C ARG A 390 -9.48 12.26 -1.61
N GLU A 391 -9.17 11.03 -1.20
CA GLU A 391 -8.91 9.88 -2.07
C GLU A 391 -9.81 8.70 -1.68
N PRO A 392 -11.12 8.71 -2.03
CA PRO A 392 -12.08 7.71 -1.59
C PRO A 392 -11.80 6.28 -2.07
N GLN A 393 -10.86 6.12 -3.02
CA GLN A 393 -10.33 4.82 -3.47
C GLN A 393 -9.22 4.28 -2.56
N ARG A 394 -8.72 5.05 -1.59
CA ARG A 394 -7.70 4.62 -0.61
C ARG A 394 -8.15 4.83 0.84
N ASP A 395 -9.11 5.72 1.09
CA ASP A 395 -9.68 5.90 2.43
C ASP A 395 -10.37 4.65 2.98
N GLU A 396 -9.99 4.26 4.19
CA GLU A 396 -10.64 3.19 4.96
C GLU A 396 -11.59 3.77 6.02
N THR A 397 -11.52 5.07 6.32
CA THR A 397 -12.29 5.72 7.41
C THR A 397 -13.77 5.91 7.08
N ARG A 398 -14.12 6.08 5.80
CA ARG A 398 -15.49 6.13 5.28
C ARG A 398 -16.35 7.23 5.90
N GLY A 399 -15.74 8.38 6.19
CA GLY A 399 -16.41 9.55 6.78
C GLY A 399 -16.75 9.42 8.28
N LEU A 400 -16.27 8.38 8.97
CA LEU A 400 -16.44 8.26 10.42
C LEU A 400 -15.60 9.33 11.16
N PRO A 401 -16.11 9.95 12.24
CA PRO A 401 -15.39 10.96 13.01
C PRO A 401 -14.14 10.37 13.69
N LEU A 402 -12.97 10.78 13.20
CA LEU A 402 -11.68 10.15 13.51
C LEU A 402 -11.41 9.98 15.02
N GLN A 403 -11.66 11.02 15.81
CA GLN A 403 -11.37 11.04 17.25
C GLN A 403 -12.31 10.16 18.10
N ALA A 404 -13.43 9.71 17.54
CA ALA A 404 -14.37 8.80 18.19
C ALA A 404 -14.08 7.31 17.91
N LEU A 405 -13.10 7.00 17.06
CA LEU A 405 -12.79 5.63 16.65
C LEU A 405 -11.92 4.90 17.67
N VAL A 406 -12.31 3.66 17.96
CA VAL A 406 -11.64 2.76 18.90
C VAL A 406 -11.58 1.34 18.34
N LEU A 407 -10.65 0.53 18.84
CA LEU A 407 -10.59 -0.89 18.57
C LEU A 407 -11.82 -1.59 19.13
N GLN A 408 -12.43 -2.46 18.33
CA GLN A 408 -13.55 -3.30 18.73
C GLN A 408 -13.29 -4.75 18.37
N ARG A 409 -13.77 -5.68 19.20
CA ARG A 409 -13.73 -7.13 18.96
C ARG A 409 -15.13 -7.65 18.72
N TRP A 410 -15.27 -8.62 17.82
CA TRP A 410 -16.51 -9.36 17.69
C TRP A 410 -16.70 -10.35 18.85
N THR A 411 -17.95 -10.49 19.31
CA THR A 411 -18.38 -11.42 20.35
C THR A 411 -19.76 -11.97 20.00
N GLN A 412 -20.25 -12.95 20.77
CA GLN A 412 -21.62 -13.44 20.65
C GLN A 412 -22.68 -12.34 20.84
N ASN A 413 -22.35 -11.26 21.55
CA ASN A 413 -23.22 -10.11 21.80
C ASN A 413 -23.01 -8.96 20.79
N GLY A 414 -22.20 -9.18 19.75
CA GLY A 414 -21.86 -8.17 18.75
C GLY A 414 -20.47 -7.56 18.92
N TRP A 415 -20.27 -6.41 18.27
CA TRP A 415 -19.04 -5.60 18.41
C TRP A 415 -19.01 -4.91 19.77
N VAL A 416 -17.93 -5.12 20.53
CA VAL A 416 -17.68 -4.44 21.81
C VAL A 416 -16.30 -3.78 21.80
N ALA A 417 -16.11 -2.72 22.59
CA ALA A 417 -14.79 -2.12 22.79
C ALA A 417 -13.75 -3.16 23.23
N ALA A 418 -12.61 -3.20 22.53
CA ALA A 418 -11.53 -4.11 22.81
C ALA A 418 -10.49 -3.43 23.71
N GLY A 419 -10.59 -3.65 25.01
CA GLY A 419 -9.71 -2.99 25.98
C GLY A 419 -9.98 -1.48 26.06
N ARG A 420 -8.93 -0.68 26.24
CA ARG A 420 -8.99 0.77 26.38
C ARG A 420 -8.17 1.44 25.28
N SER A 421 -8.85 1.95 24.26
CA SER A 421 -8.21 2.70 23.16
C SER A 421 -7.88 4.13 23.55
N ILE A 422 -6.74 4.63 23.09
CA ILE A 422 -6.46 6.08 23.05
C ILE A 422 -7.11 6.73 21.82
N PRO A 423 -7.33 8.07 21.81
CA PRO A 423 -7.77 8.79 20.62
C PRO A 423 -6.78 8.61 19.45
N PRO A 424 -7.25 8.42 18.20
CA PRO A 424 -6.37 8.25 17.04
C PRO A 424 -5.56 9.49 16.65
N VAL A 425 -4.30 9.23 16.30
CA VAL A 425 -3.37 10.19 15.71
C VAL A 425 -3.42 10.06 14.19
N LEU A 426 -3.34 11.20 13.48
CA LEU A 426 -3.23 11.25 12.02
C LEU A 426 -1.83 11.69 11.62
N ASP A 427 -1.13 10.83 10.88
CA ASP A 427 0.02 11.23 10.08
C ASP A 427 -0.46 11.80 8.74
N THR A 428 -0.39 13.12 8.61
CA THR A 428 -0.84 13.86 7.42
C THR A 428 0.11 13.75 6.23
N LEU A 429 1.35 13.30 6.42
CA LEU A 429 2.31 13.08 5.33
C LEU A 429 2.08 11.74 4.63
N THR A 430 1.68 10.72 5.40
CA THR A 430 1.53 9.34 4.90
C THR A 430 0.07 8.88 4.75
N GLY A 431 -0.89 9.66 5.27
CA GLY A 431 -2.30 9.33 5.26
C GLY A 431 -2.69 8.18 6.20
N TRP A 432 -1.83 7.85 7.16
CA TRP A 432 -2.09 6.83 8.17
C TRP A 432 -2.75 7.45 9.40
N ALA A 433 -3.93 6.96 9.76
CA ALA A 433 -4.49 7.09 11.09
C ALA A 433 -4.09 5.87 11.93
N TYR A 434 -3.76 6.08 13.21
CA TYR A 434 -3.35 5.00 14.10
C TYR A 434 -3.65 5.30 15.57
N ALA A 435 -3.79 4.23 16.34
CA ALA A 435 -3.96 4.26 17.79
C ALA A 435 -3.44 2.95 18.40
N TYR A 436 -3.60 2.80 19.71
CA TYR A 436 -3.46 1.51 20.38
C TYR A 436 -4.56 1.34 21.42
N ALA A 437 -4.84 0.08 21.76
CA ALA A 437 -5.68 -0.30 22.88
C ALA A 437 -4.87 -1.07 23.90
N ASP A 438 -4.86 -0.61 25.15
CA ASP A 438 -4.35 -1.37 26.30
C ASP A 438 -5.39 -2.36 26.82
N ALA A 439 -4.98 -3.32 27.64
CA ALA A 439 -5.88 -4.25 28.34
C ALA A 439 -6.76 -5.07 27.38
N VAL A 440 -6.17 -5.60 26.29
CA VAL A 440 -6.84 -6.54 25.38
C VAL A 440 -6.65 -7.96 25.92
N TYR A 441 -7.76 -8.61 26.31
CA TYR A 441 -7.73 -9.86 27.08
C TYR A 441 -7.93 -11.17 26.28
N ALA A 442 -8.05 -11.08 24.96
CA ALA A 442 -8.43 -12.20 24.09
C ALA A 442 -7.96 -12.01 22.65
N THR A 443 -7.94 -13.09 21.87
CA THR A 443 -7.77 -13.08 20.41
C THR A 443 -9.14 -13.14 19.68
N GLY A 444 -9.14 -13.21 18.35
CA GLY A 444 -10.35 -13.26 17.52
C GLY A 444 -10.38 -12.19 16.42
N ASP A 445 -11.59 -11.87 15.96
CA ASP A 445 -11.81 -10.87 14.90
C ASP A 445 -12.00 -9.47 15.51
N PHE A 446 -11.23 -8.51 15.00
CA PHE A 446 -11.24 -7.12 15.39
C PHE A 446 -11.47 -6.18 14.21
N THR A 447 -11.97 -4.99 14.53
CA THR A 447 -12.11 -3.87 13.60
C THR A 447 -11.97 -2.55 14.38
N ILE A 448 -12.16 -1.43 13.69
CA ILE A 448 -12.16 -0.09 14.27
C ILE A 448 -13.55 0.52 14.02
N GLY A 449 -14.15 1.10 15.05
CA GLY A 449 -15.46 1.70 14.96
C GLY A 449 -15.71 2.71 16.08
N LEU A 450 -16.88 3.36 16.06
CA LEU A 450 -17.25 4.32 17.09
C LEU A 450 -17.30 3.67 18.47
N ARG A 451 -16.73 4.35 19.48
CA ARG A 451 -16.89 4.01 20.89
C ARG A 451 -18.36 4.10 21.34
N ASP A 452 -18.74 3.32 22.34
CA ASP A 452 -20.16 3.14 22.73
C ASP A 452 -20.78 4.39 23.40
N ASP A 453 -19.95 5.24 24.00
CA ASP A 453 -20.25 6.57 24.54
C ASP A 453 -20.28 7.66 23.46
N ALA A 454 -19.64 7.45 22.31
CA ALA A 454 -19.80 8.28 21.10
C ALA A 454 -21.11 7.93 20.39
N ARG A 455 -22.21 8.07 21.14
CA ARG A 455 -23.51 8.36 20.54
C ARG A 455 -23.32 9.66 19.76
N ALA A 456 -23.33 9.56 18.42
CA ALA A 456 -23.35 10.75 17.58
C ALA A 456 -24.51 11.63 18.06
N LEU A 457 -24.22 12.88 18.40
CA LEU A 457 -25.21 13.77 18.99
C LEU A 457 -26.34 13.97 17.97
N GLN A 458 -27.58 13.99 18.46
CA GLN A 458 -28.74 14.18 17.62
C GLN A 458 -29.42 15.49 17.96
N LEU A 459 -29.74 16.26 16.93
CA LEU A 459 -30.50 17.50 17.04
C LEU A 459 -31.82 17.35 16.30
N GLN A 460 -32.93 17.41 17.05
CA GLN A 460 -34.24 17.59 16.46
C GLN A 460 -34.46 19.09 16.24
N LEU A 461 -34.57 19.49 14.98
CA LEU A 461 -34.63 20.89 14.57
C LEU A 461 -35.87 21.13 13.70
N ALA A 462 -36.47 22.31 13.82
CA ALA A 462 -37.53 22.73 12.91
C ALA A 462 -37.49 24.23 12.60
N ALA A 463 -37.76 24.57 11.34
CA ALA A 463 -37.96 25.92 10.84
C ALA A 463 -38.98 25.89 9.70
N LEU A 464 -39.65 27.01 9.43
CA LEU A 464 -40.47 27.21 8.24
C LEU A 464 -39.77 28.19 7.29
N LEU A 465 -39.95 27.99 5.99
CA LEU A 465 -39.53 28.91 4.93
C LEU A 465 -40.77 29.66 4.42
N GLU A 466 -40.67 30.97 4.19
CA GLU A 466 -41.81 31.77 3.73
C GLU A 466 -42.32 31.32 2.37
N GLY A 467 -41.41 31.15 1.40
CA GLY A 467 -41.73 30.85 0.01
C GLY A 467 -42.70 29.68 -0.21
N PRO A 468 -42.33 28.45 0.21
CA PRO A 468 -43.16 27.27 -0.01
C PRO A 468 -44.36 27.18 0.95
N TYR A 469 -44.52 28.08 1.92
CA TYR A 469 -45.57 27.96 2.93
C TYR A 469 -46.96 28.29 2.37
N ARG A 470 -47.85 27.28 2.35
CA ARG A 470 -49.23 27.41 1.86
C ARG A 470 -50.21 26.82 2.89
N ASN A 471 -50.98 27.68 3.57
CA ASN A 471 -52.10 27.32 4.47
C ASN A 471 -51.85 26.15 5.43
N GLY A 472 -50.77 26.20 6.23
CA GLY A 472 -50.51 25.22 7.29
C GLY A 472 -49.28 24.35 7.08
N SER A 473 -48.78 24.23 5.84
CA SER A 473 -47.66 23.35 5.50
C SER A 473 -46.86 23.96 4.35
N MET A 474 -45.58 23.58 4.24
CA MET A 474 -44.77 23.88 3.06
C MET A 474 -45.07 22.88 1.93
N VAL A 475 -44.93 23.32 0.68
CA VAL A 475 -45.04 22.45 -0.50
C VAL A 475 -43.71 21.85 -0.91
N ASP A 476 -43.77 20.67 -1.53
CA ASP A 476 -42.62 19.95 -2.09
C ASP A 476 -42.66 19.90 -3.62
N ASP A 477 -43.14 20.97 -4.26
CA ASP A 477 -43.36 21.06 -5.72
C ASP A 477 -42.08 20.72 -6.51
N LEU A 478 -40.91 21.22 -6.09
CA LEU A 478 -39.60 20.90 -6.67
C LEU A 478 -39.29 19.39 -6.68
N ARG A 479 -39.62 18.69 -5.59
CA ARG A 479 -39.41 17.23 -5.48
C ARG A 479 -40.43 16.47 -6.32
N GLN A 480 -41.72 16.87 -6.27
CA GLN A 480 -42.78 16.22 -7.06
C GLN A 480 -42.54 16.32 -8.57
N ARG A 481 -41.92 17.42 -9.03
CA ARG A 481 -41.55 17.66 -10.43
C ARG A 481 -40.21 17.02 -10.84
N GLY A 482 -39.48 16.40 -9.91
CA GLY A 482 -38.15 15.82 -10.18
C GLY A 482 -37.04 16.85 -10.41
N TRP A 483 -37.21 18.09 -9.94
CA TRP A 483 -36.24 19.17 -10.10
C TRP A 483 -35.32 19.34 -8.89
N LEU A 484 -35.73 18.92 -7.69
CA LEU A 484 -34.86 18.89 -6.51
C LEU A 484 -33.63 17.99 -6.80
N PRO A 485 -32.38 18.49 -6.72
CA PRO A 485 -31.19 17.70 -7.01
C PRO A 485 -30.94 16.58 -6.00
N GLU A 486 -30.52 15.42 -6.50
CA GLU A 486 -30.08 14.27 -5.67
C GLU A 486 -28.80 14.56 -4.88
N THR A 487 -28.00 15.54 -5.32
CA THR A 487 -26.79 16.04 -4.65
C THR A 487 -26.94 17.56 -4.46
N PRO A 488 -26.73 18.09 -3.23
CA PRO A 488 -26.83 19.53 -2.97
C PRO A 488 -25.85 20.32 -3.86
N PRO A 489 -26.32 21.33 -4.64
CA PRO A 489 -25.48 22.05 -5.59
C PRO A 489 -24.32 22.82 -4.94
N ASP A 490 -23.24 23.05 -5.71
CA ASP A 490 -22.01 23.70 -5.21
C ASP A 490 -22.12 25.23 -5.15
N ILE A 491 -23.10 25.72 -4.38
CA ILE A 491 -23.42 27.13 -4.18
C ILE A 491 -23.54 27.45 -2.68
N TYR A 492 -23.53 28.73 -2.32
CA TYR A 492 -23.89 29.14 -0.96
C TYR A 492 -25.38 28.82 -0.69
N PRO A 493 -25.77 28.33 0.50
CA PRO A 493 -24.92 27.97 1.65
C PRO A 493 -24.41 26.51 1.63
N TYR A 494 -24.83 25.67 0.68
CA TYR A 494 -24.51 24.24 0.66
C TYR A 494 -23.00 23.95 0.65
N ASN A 495 -22.21 24.83 0.04
CA ASN A 495 -20.75 24.75 0.03
C ASN A 495 -20.06 25.06 1.37
N LEU A 496 -20.81 25.46 2.41
CA LEU A 496 -20.29 25.57 3.79
C LEU A 496 -20.00 24.20 4.42
N ASP A 497 -20.74 23.15 4.03
CA ASP A 497 -20.51 21.78 4.50
C ASP A 497 -19.40 21.11 3.68
N PRO A 498 -18.22 20.79 4.25
CA PRO A 498 -17.14 20.13 3.53
C PRO A 498 -17.51 18.73 3.02
N MET A 499 -18.55 18.11 3.57
CA MET A 499 -19.06 16.81 3.15
C MET A 499 -20.06 16.88 1.98
N ARG A 500 -20.54 18.08 1.60
CA ARG A 500 -21.45 18.30 0.46
C ARG A 500 -21.10 17.50 -0.80
N PRO A 501 -19.83 17.43 -1.27
CA PRO A 501 -19.48 16.70 -2.50
C PRO A 501 -19.73 15.19 -2.44
N TYR A 502 -19.87 14.61 -1.25
CA TYR A 502 -20.08 13.18 -1.02
C TYR A 502 -21.55 12.82 -0.76
N ILE A 503 -22.44 13.81 -0.70
CA ILE A 503 -23.88 13.61 -0.47
C ILE A 503 -24.57 13.31 -1.81
N ARG A 504 -25.13 12.11 -1.94
CA ARG A 504 -26.08 11.77 -3.01
C ARG A 504 -27.21 10.91 -2.46
N VAL A 505 -28.45 11.33 -2.71
CA VAL A 505 -29.68 10.69 -2.24
C VAL A 505 -30.60 10.41 -3.42
N SER A 506 -30.80 9.12 -3.72
CA SER A 506 -31.52 8.64 -4.90
C SER A 506 -32.26 7.35 -4.54
N PRO A 507 -33.61 7.30 -4.62
CA PRO A 507 -34.52 8.43 -4.84
C PRO A 507 -34.54 9.39 -3.64
N LEU A 508 -34.97 10.63 -3.88
CA LEU A 508 -35.19 11.62 -2.82
C LEU A 508 -36.38 11.22 -1.92
N PRO A 509 -36.28 11.35 -0.59
CA PRO A 509 -37.36 10.99 0.34
C PRO A 509 -38.63 11.82 0.13
N ASP A 510 -39.79 11.21 0.42
CA ASP A 510 -41.08 11.90 0.34
C ASP A 510 -41.20 13.07 1.33
N SER A 511 -42.01 14.08 0.98
CA SER A 511 -42.28 15.27 1.78
C SER A 511 -41.04 16.14 2.09
N VAL A 512 -39.93 15.96 1.36
CA VAL A 512 -38.78 16.88 1.36
C VAL A 512 -39.10 18.09 0.49
N VAL A 513 -38.95 19.28 1.06
CA VAL A 513 -39.14 20.57 0.39
C VAL A 513 -37.85 20.99 -0.30
N ASP A 514 -36.73 21.00 0.44
CA ASP A 514 -35.42 21.41 -0.10
C ASP A 514 -34.23 20.93 0.77
N TRP A 515 -33.03 21.22 0.30
CA TRP A 515 -31.77 21.20 1.05
C TRP A 515 -31.61 22.44 1.95
N VAL A 516 -31.04 22.25 3.14
CA VAL A 516 -30.60 23.30 4.08
C VAL A 516 -29.22 22.96 4.67
N VAL A 517 -28.50 23.95 5.18
CA VAL A 517 -27.31 23.73 6.02
C VAL A 517 -27.59 24.19 7.43
N VAL A 518 -27.34 23.31 8.40
CA VAL A 518 -27.29 23.67 9.82
C VAL A 518 -25.85 24.02 10.18
N GLU A 519 -25.66 25.19 10.76
CA GLU A 519 -24.39 25.63 11.35
C GLU A 519 -24.52 25.58 12.89
N LEU A 520 -23.48 25.09 13.55
CA LEU A 520 -23.33 25.09 15.00
C LEU A 520 -22.09 25.88 15.38
N ARG A 521 -22.24 26.93 16.20
CA ARG A 521 -21.12 27.78 16.65
C ARG A 521 -20.88 27.65 18.14
N THR A 522 -19.62 27.57 18.55
CA THR A 522 -19.26 27.63 19.99
C THR A 522 -19.39 29.05 20.57
N LEU A 523 -19.37 30.09 19.72
CA LEU A 523 -19.59 31.49 20.10
C LEU A 523 -20.47 32.17 19.05
N LEU A 524 -21.23 33.21 19.44
CA LEU A 524 -22.11 33.93 18.52
C LEU A 524 -21.33 34.61 17.39
N THR A 525 -20.17 35.17 17.73
CA THR A 525 -19.20 35.80 16.84
C THR A 525 -17.81 35.23 17.08
N GLY A 526 -17.17 34.69 16.03
CA GLY A 526 -15.94 33.90 16.15
C GLY A 526 -16.21 32.48 16.63
N GLY A 527 -15.19 31.81 17.16
CA GLY A 527 -15.28 30.43 17.63
C GLY A 527 -15.22 29.37 16.51
N GLU A 528 -15.38 28.12 16.91
CA GLU A 528 -15.44 26.97 15.99
C GLU A 528 -16.84 26.85 15.40
N ARG A 529 -16.90 26.37 14.15
CA ARG A 529 -18.13 26.22 13.37
C ARG A 529 -18.20 24.83 12.77
N TYR A 530 -19.31 24.14 13.02
CA TYR A 530 -19.60 22.82 12.46
C TYR A 530 -20.80 22.93 11.52
N TYR A 531 -20.68 22.39 10.32
CA TYR A 531 -21.72 22.46 9.29
C TYR A 531 -22.29 21.08 8.98
N ARG A 532 -23.59 21.00 8.77
CA ARG A 532 -24.29 19.76 8.42
C ARG A 532 -25.40 20.03 7.41
N THR A 533 -25.24 19.51 6.20
CA THR A 533 -26.30 19.52 5.19
C THR A 533 -27.41 18.55 5.58
N ALA A 534 -28.65 19.00 5.46
CA ALA A 534 -29.86 18.29 5.88
C ALA A 534 -31.01 18.59 4.91
N PHE A 535 -32.12 17.85 5.05
CA PHE A 535 -33.37 18.15 4.35
C PHE A 535 -34.33 18.92 5.24
N ILE A 536 -35.06 19.89 4.68
CA ILE A 536 -36.23 20.49 5.32
C ILE A 536 -37.51 19.89 4.73
N ARG A 537 -38.47 19.53 5.60
CA ARG A 537 -39.70 18.83 5.23
C ARG A 537 -40.93 19.74 5.25
N ARG A 538 -42.03 19.27 4.64
CA ARG A 538 -43.33 19.96 4.55
C ARG A 538 -43.94 20.41 5.88
N ASP A 539 -43.56 19.76 6.98
CA ASP A 539 -43.99 20.06 8.36
C ASP A 539 -43.02 20.99 9.11
N GLY A 540 -41.97 21.47 8.44
CA GLY A 540 -40.92 22.30 9.00
C GLY A 540 -39.81 21.54 9.71
N ARG A 541 -39.88 20.21 9.85
CA ARG A 541 -38.79 19.44 10.45
C ARG A 541 -37.57 19.45 9.54
N ILE A 542 -36.41 19.68 10.14
CA ILE A 542 -35.11 19.50 9.49
C ILE A 542 -34.55 18.15 9.93
N VAL A 543 -34.21 17.30 8.96
CA VAL A 543 -33.94 15.87 9.14
C VAL A 543 -32.67 15.43 8.41
N ASP A 544 -32.13 14.29 8.81
CA ASP A 544 -31.00 13.65 8.12
C ASP A 544 -31.38 13.14 6.72
N LEU A 545 -30.40 12.62 5.97
CA LEU A 545 -30.50 12.25 4.56
C LEU A 545 -31.48 11.09 4.26
N ASP A 546 -32.04 10.44 5.30
CA ASP A 546 -33.11 9.45 5.17
C ASP A 546 -34.52 10.07 5.08
N GLY A 547 -34.62 11.39 5.26
CA GLY A 547 -35.86 12.16 5.23
C GLY A 547 -36.75 11.99 6.46
N LYS A 548 -36.25 11.38 7.55
CA LYS A 548 -37.06 11.04 8.75
C LYS A 548 -36.34 11.23 10.08
N SER A 549 -35.07 10.86 10.16
CA SER A 549 -34.30 10.86 11.41
C SER A 549 -33.93 12.29 11.85
N PRO A 550 -33.75 12.53 13.17
CA PRO A 550 -33.09 13.73 13.67
C PRO A 550 -31.70 13.90 13.03
N ILE A 551 -31.22 15.14 12.98
CA ILE A 551 -29.92 15.44 12.37
C ILE A 551 -28.81 14.79 13.19
N THR A 552 -28.03 13.91 12.57
CA THR A 552 -26.86 13.31 13.20
C THR A 552 -25.67 14.26 13.12
N LEU A 553 -25.01 14.48 14.25
CA LEU A 553 -23.86 15.38 14.43
C LEU A 553 -22.60 14.55 14.79
N PRO A 554 -21.99 13.86 13.81
CA PRO A 554 -20.83 13.01 14.05
C PRO A 554 -19.59 13.83 14.39
N GLY A 555 -18.95 13.53 15.52
CA GLY A 555 -17.71 14.19 15.95
C GLY A 555 -17.88 15.56 16.59
N LEU A 556 -19.11 16.03 16.80
CA LEU A 556 -19.39 17.17 17.66
C LEU A 556 -19.18 16.79 19.13
N GLU A 557 -18.52 17.66 19.89
CA GLU A 557 -18.40 17.50 21.35
C GLU A 557 -19.70 17.90 22.06
N GLN A 558 -19.86 17.46 23.31
CA GLN A 558 -21.03 17.82 24.12
C GLN A 558 -20.89 19.25 24.67
N GLY A 559 -21.95 20.05 24.58
CA GLY A 559 -21.99 21.39 25.16
C GLY A 559 -23.01 22.33 24.52
N ALA A 560 -22.91 23.61 24.86
CA ALA A 560 -23.81 24.66 24.41
C ALA A 560 -23.36 25.28 23.07
N TYR A 561 -24.24 25.29 22.07
CA TYR A 561 -23.96 25.81 20.73
C TYR A 561 -25.04 26.80 20.27
N TYR A 562 -24.64 27.87 19.59
CA TYR A 562 -25.58 28.67 18.81
C TYR A 562 -25.94 27.90 17.54
N VAL A 563 -27.23 27.71 17.29
CA VAL A 563 -27.72 26.90 16.16
C VAL A 563 -28.26 27.83 15.07
N ALA A 564 -27.65 27.79 13.90
CA ALA A 564 -28.09 28.53 12.72
C ALA A 564 -28.62 27.61 11.62
N VAL A 565 -29.57 28.12 10.84
CA VAL A 565 -30.12 27.46 9.64
C VAL A 565 -29.94 28.38 8.45
N HIS A 566 -29.29 27.86 7.42
CA HIS A 566 -29.06 28.53 6.15
C HIS A 566 -29.82 27.81 5.03
N HIS A 567 -30.34 28.59 4.10
CA HIS A 567 -31.06 28.13 2.92
C HIS A 567 -30.60 28.94 1.68
N ARG A 568 -30.83 28.43 0.46
CA ARG A 568 -30.27 29.03 -0.77
C ARG A 568 -30.82 30.41 -1.13
N ASN A 569 -32.04 30.72 -0.70
CA ASN A 569 -32.71 31.98 -1.02
C ASN A 569 -33.60 32.55 0.10
N HIS A 570 -33.35 32.12 1.34
CA HIS A 570 -33.97 32.67 2.53
C HIS A 570 -32.88 33.16 3.50
N LEU A 571 -33.11 34.32 4.12
CA LEU A 571 -32.20 34.88 5.11
C LEU A 571 -31.99 33.90 6.26
N ALA A 572 -30.71 33.63 6.55
CA ALA A 572 -30.33 32.72 7.63
C ALA A 572 -30.78 33.25 8.99
N ILE A 573 -31.12 32.33 9.89
CA ILE A 573 -31.51 32.61 11.28
C ILE A 573 -30.60 31.85 12.24
N ILE A 574 -30.34 32.42 13.42
CA ILE A 574 -29.55 31.80 14.50
C ILE A 574 -30.26 31.97 15.83
N THR A 575 -30.05 31.04 16.77
CA THR A 575 -30.55 31.18 18.13
C THR A 575 -29.99 32.43 18.82
N ALA A 576 -30.81 33.09 19.64
CA ALA A 576 -30.42 34.26 20.44
C ALA A 576 -29.44 33.88 21.57
N GLU A 577 -29.65 32.68 22.12
CA GLU A 577 -28.86 32.07 23.20
C GLU A 577 -28.33 30.71 22.72
N PRO A 578 -27.25 30.17 23.32
CA PRO A 578 -26.74 28.85 22.97
C PRO A 578 -27.66 27.74 23.51
N VAL A 579 -27.74 26.63 22.78
CA VAL A 579 -28.57 25.46 23.10
C VAL A 579 -27.67 24.30 23.50
N GLU A 580 -27.97 23.64 24.63
CA GLU A 580 -27.27 22.45 25.09
C GLU A 580 -27.51 21.25 24.17
N ILE A 581 -26.45 20.77 23.51
CA ILE A 581 -26.45 19.57 22.67
C ILE A 581 -25.71 18.47 23.42
N VAL A 582 -26.48 17.67 24.16
CA VAL A 582 -26.01 16.59 25.04
C VAL A 582 -26.92 15.36 24.87
N PRO A 583 -26.50 14.14 25.30
CA PRO A 583 -27.33 12.93 25.17
C PRO A 583 -28.75 13.05 25.74
N GLU A 584 -28.93 13.87 26.78
CA GLU A 584 -30.18 14.12 27.49
C GLU A 584 -31.15 15.01 26.70
N THR A 585 -30.65 15.90 25.84
CA THR A 585 -31.47 16.87 25.07
C THR A 585 -31.86 16.36 23.69
N GLN A 586 -31.34 15.23 23.21
CA GLN A 586 -31.61 14.67 21.86
C GLN A 586 -33.10 14.42 21.55
N SER A 587 -33.93 14.25 22.58
CA SER A 587 -35.38 14.07 22.43
C SER A 587 -36.16 15.39 22.26
N GLN A 588 -35.53 16.54 22.51
CA GLN A 588 -36.17 17.86 22.52
C GLN A 588 -36.15 18.51 21.13
N LEU A 589 -37.30 18.97 20.66
CA LEU A 589 -37.42 19.68 19.38
C LEU A 589 -37.05 21.17 19.54
N LEU A 590 -35.92 21.56 18.96
CA LEU A 590 -35.55 22.96 18.75
C LEU A 590 -36.37 23.53 17.57
N ALA A 591 -37.59 23.98 17.86
CA ALA A 591 -38.38 24.75 16.91
C ALA A 591 -37.93 26.22 16.92
N LEU A 592 -37.22 26.63 15.85
CA LEU A 592 -36.66 27.96 15.67
C LEU A 592 -37.73 29.01 15.32
N THR A 593 -38.72 28.64 14.50
CA THR A 593 -39.75 29.56 14.02
C THR A 593 -41.10 29.40 14.73
N SER A 594 -41.13 28.81 15.92
CA SER A 594 -42.32 28.78 16.78
C SER A 594 -42.43 29.99 17.71
N ASP A 595 -41.29 30.58 18.08
CA ASP A 595 -41.19 31.66 19.06
C ASP A 595 -40.04 32.60 18.66
N PRO A 596 -40.34 33.85 18.25
CA PRO A 596 -39.31 34.80 17.84
C PRO A 596 -38.28 35.14 18.91
N SER A 597 -38.62 35.01 20.21
CA SER A 597 -37.67 35.32 21.29
C SER A 597 -36.44 34.40 21.30
N ARG A 598 -36.54 33.24 20.65
CA ARG A 598 -35.44 32.27 20.50
C ARG A 598 -34.42 32.67 19.43
N ILE A 599 -34.71 33.66 18.59
CA ILE A 599 -33.90 34.02 17.41
C ILE A 599 -33.23 35.36 17.62
N LEU A 600 -31.95 35.47 17.25
CA LEU A 600 -31.22 36.74 17.30
C LEU A 600 -31.96 37.79 16.45
N GLY A 601 -32.16 39.00 16.98
CA GLY A 601 -32.98 40.04 16.31
C GLY A 601 -34.49 39.82 16.39
N GLY A 602 -34.95 38.76 17.05
CA GLY A 602 -36.36 38.54 17.40
C GLY A 602 -37.29 38.46 16.19
N ALA A 603 -38.48 39.04 16.35
CA ALA A 603 -39.48 39.15 15.27
C ALA A 603 -39.00 40.00 14.07
N GLY A 604 -37.88 40.72 14.18
CA GLY A 604 -37.25 41.43 13.07
C GLY A 604 -36.53 40.51 12.08
N ALA A 605 -36.04 39.34 12.55
CA ALA A 605 -35.33 38.34 11.76
C ALA A 605 -36.24 37.28 11.11
N LEU A 606 -37.55 37.38 11.34
CA LEU A 606 -38.55 36.41 10.88
C LEU A 606 -39.69 37.07 10.13
N ARG A 607 -40.35 36.32 9.24
CA ARG A 607 -41.59 36.70 8.59
C ARG A 607 -42.79 36.25 9.42
N ALA A 608 -43.72 37.17 9.69
CA ALA A 608 -45.05 36.82 10.21
C ALA A 608 -45.98 36.39 9.06
N LEU A 609 -46.39 35.12 9.06
CA LEU A 609 -47.37 34.56 8.12
C LEU A 609 -48.71 34.33 8.83
N ARG A 610 -49.78 34.19 8.04
CA ARG A 610 -51.12 33.85 8.54
C ARG A 610 -51.51 32.43 8.16
N SER A 611 -51.98 31.67 9.13
CA SER A 611 -52.45 30.30 8.94
C SER A 611 -53.62 30.04 9.88
N ASN A 612 -54.80 29.72 9.33
CA ASN A 612 -56.03 29.47 10.11
C ASN A 612 -56.35 30.54 11.18
N GLY A 613 -56.09 31.82 10.87
CA GLY A 613 -56.27 32.96 11.77
C GLY A 613 -55.13 33.21 12.76
N GLN A 614 -54.24 32.24 12.96
CA GLN A 614 -53.06 32.37 13.83
C GLN A 614 -51.86 32.98 13.07
N THR A 615 -50.95 33.60 13.82
CA THR A 615 -49.63 34.01 13.31
C THR A 615 -48.68 32.81 13.43
N VAL A 616 -47.99 32.48 12.35
CA VAL A 616 -46.84 31.56 12.37
C VAL A 616 -45.62 32.31 11.85
N TRP A 617 -44.42 31.88 12.25
CA TRP A 617 -43.18 32.52 11.81
C TRP A 617 -42.42 31.63 10.83
N ALA A 618 -41.69 32.27 9.92
CA ALA A 618 -40.83 31.63 8.94
C ALA A 618 -39.53 32.43 8.73
N MET A 619 -38.51 31.77 8.20
CA MET A 619 -37.34 32.43 7.60
C MET A 619 -37.81 33.34 6.47
N ILE A 620 -37.20 34.52 6.37
CA ILE A 620 -37.55 35.55 5.40
C ILE A 620 -37.05 35.12 4.02
N GLY A 621 -37.95 34.96 3.05
CA GLY A 621 -37.57 34.60 1.67
C GLY A 621 -37.16 35.81 0.84
N GLY A 622 -36.36 35.56 -0.21
CA GLY A 622 -36.11 36.53 -1.28
C GLY A 622 -34.67 37.03 -1.46
N ASP A 623 -33.70 36.43 -0.74
CA ASP A 623 -32.24 36.62 -0.88
C ASP A 623 -31.75 35.81 -2.08
N VAL A 624 -32.06 36.27 -3.30
CA VAL A 624 -31.90 35.51 -4.55
C VAL A 624 -30.45 35.43 -5.00
N ASN A 625 -29.68 36.49 -4.78
CA ASN A 625 -28.23 36.46 -5.02
C ASN A 625 -27.50 35.63 -3.95
N GLY A 626 -28.14 35.36 -2.81
CA GLY A 626 -27.57 34.63 -1.69
C GLY A 626 -26.44 35.42 -1.03
N ASP A 627 -26.57 36.72 -0.81
CA ASP A 627 -25.60 37.61 -0.14
C ASP A 627 -25.92 37.92 1.34
N GLY A 628 -27.14 37.60 1.79
CA GLY A 628 -27.60 37.81 3.16
C GLY A 628 -28.43 39.09 3.34
N ARG A 629 -28.87 39.72 2.24
CA ARG A 629 -29.79 40.84 2.21
C ARG A 629 -30.95 40.53 1.26
N VAL A 630 -31.99 41.35 1.32
CA VAL A 630 -33.04 41.38 0.30
C VAL A 630 -33.11 42.81 -0.19
N ASP A 631 -32.54 43.11 -1.35
CA ASP A 631 -32.42 44.48 -1.86
C ASP A 631 -32.77 44.63 -3.36
N ALA A 632 -32.33 45.72 -3.97
CA ALA A 632 -32.60 46.02 -5.36
C ALA A 632 -31.95 45.04 -6.34
N GLU A 633 -30.85 44.38 -5.97
CA GLU A 633 -30.15 43.42 -6.82
C GLU A 633 -30.94 42.11 -6.97
N ASP A 634 -31.57 41.61 -5.91
CA ASP A 634 -32.46 40.43 -5.96
C ASP A 634 -33.64 40.67 -6.90
N LEU A 635 -34.26 41.84 -6.79
CA LEU A 635 -35.36 42.27 -7.65
C LEU A 635 -34.91 42.41 -9.11
N ARG A 636 -33.68 42.86 -9.36
CA ARG A 636 -33.08 42.96 -10.70
C ARG A 636 -32.82 41.57 -11.29
N LEU A 637 -32.34 40.61 -10.51
CA LEU A 637 -32.13 39.23 -10.95
C LEU A 637 -33.46 38.54 -11.29
N LEU A 638 -34.50 38.71 -10.47
CA LEU A 638 -35.84 38.16 -10.72
C LEU A 638 -36.49 38.72 -12.00
N GLN A 639 -36.21 39.97 -12.38
CA GLN A 639 -36.67 40.54 -13.66
C GLN A 639 -36.02 39.88 -14.87
N LEU A 640 -34.80 39.36 -14.75
CA LEU A 640 -34.06 38.69 -15.83
C LEU A 640 -34.45 37.21 -16.02
N TRP A 641 -35.15 36.61 -15.05
CA TRP A 641 -35.38 35.17 -14.97
C TRP A 641 -36.86 34.76 -14.98
N GLN A 642 -37.77 35.65 -15.39
CA GLN A 642 -39.20 35.35 -15.48
C GLN A 642 -39.46 34.19 -16.47
N HIS A 643 -40.29 33.22 -16.05
CA HIS A 643 -40.63 31.99 -16.79
C HIS A 643 -39.49 30.97 -16.93
N VAL A 644 -38.46 31.03 -16.07
CA VAL A 644 -37.50 29.93 -15.92
C VAL A 644 -38.12 28.79 -15.11
N GLU A 645 -38.02 27.57 -15.63
CA GLU A 645 -38.42 26.33 -14.94
C GLU A 645 -37.19 25.57 -14.40
N GLY A 646 -37.34 24.91 -13.25
CA GLY A 646 -36.32 24.06 -12.65
C GLY A 646 -35.87 24.49 -11.25
N TYR A 647 -34.74 23.95 -10.80
CA TYR A 647 -34.14 24.31 -9.51
C TYR A 647 -33.21 25.53 -9.67
N THR A 648 -33.64 26.67 -9.14
CA THR A 648 -32.89 27.93 -9.22
C THR A 648 -33.03 28.73 -7.92
N ASN A 649 -32.05 29.58 -7.59
CA ASN A 649 -32.17 30.51 -6.45
C ASN A 649 -33.29 31.55 -6.67
N ALA A 650 -33.64 31.82 -7.93
CA ALA A 650 -34.71 32.73 -8.34
C ALA A 650 -36.12 32.22 -7.98
N ASP A 651 -36.27 30.91 -7.81
CA ASP A 651 -37.52 30.24 -7.40
C ASP A 651 -37.61 30.38 -5.87
N ALA A 652 -38.03 31.57 -5.45
CA ALA A 652 -38.15 31.98 -4.06
C ALA A 652 -39.42 31.42 -3.39
N ASP A 653 -40.46 31.07 -4.16
CA ASP A 653 -41.66 30.36 -3.68
C ASP A 653 -41.56 28.82 -3.71
N LEU A 654 -40.45 28.30 -4.25
CA LEU A 654 -40.11 26.87 -4.35
C LEU A 654 -41.17 26.04 -5.12
N SER A 655 -41.92 26.67 -6.03
CA SER A 655 -42.83 26.00 -6.96
C SER A 655 -42.12 25.36 -8.16
N GLY A 656 -40.86 25.75 -8.40
CA GLY A 656 -40.04 25.36 -9.53
C GLY A 656 -40.26 26.19 -10.80
N ILE A 657 -41.13 27.22 -10.77
CA ILE A 657 -41.33 28.13 -11.90
C ILE A 657 -41.20 29.57 -11.40
N VAL A 658 -40.22 30.30 -11.92
CA VAL A 658 -39.99 31.69 -11.56
C VAL A 658 -41.08 32.58 -12.16
N THR A 659 -41.89 33.19 -11.31
CA THR A 659 -43.05 34.01 -11.67
C THR A 659 -43.11 35.33 -10.88
N THR A 660 -44.20 36.09 -11.04
CA THR A 660 -44.51 37.24 -10.18
C THR A 660 -44.68 36.86 -8.70
N ARG A 661 -44.88 35.58 -8.35
CA ARG A 661 -44.93 35.15 -6.94
C ARG A 661 -43.58 35.33 -6.25
N ASP A 662 -42.51 34.89 -6.89
CA ASP A 662 -41.13 35.02 -6.42
C ASP A 662 -40.74 36.50 -6.27
N PHE A 663 -41.09 37.31 -7.27
CA PHE A 663 -40.95 38.77 -7.18
C PHE A 663 -41.67 39.35 -5.97
N ASN A 664 -42.89 38.89 -5.67
CA ASN A 664 -43.62 39.34 -4.50
C ASN A 664 -42.98 38.90 -3.18
N VAL A 665 -42.29 37.74 -3.12
CA VAL A 665 -41.55 37.31 -1.93
C VAL A 665 -40.42 38.30 -1.62
N SER A 666 -39.50 38.54 -2.57
CA SER A 666 -38.43 39.53 -2.38
C SER A 666 -38.97 40.95 -2.15
N TRP A 667 -39.96 41.39 -2.93
CA TRP A 667 -40.52 42.74 -2.80
C TRP A 667 -41.14 43.01 -1.42
N ASN A 668 -41.81 42.01 -0.84
CA ASN A 668 -42.42 42.11 0.48
C ASN A 668 -41.42 42.10 1.64
N ASN A 669 -40.16 41.74 1.36
CA ASN A 669 -39.07 41.57 2.31
C ASN A 669 -37.86 42.46 2.05
N ARG A 670 -37.94 43.37 1.07
CA ARG A 670 -36.91 44.37 0.78
C ARG A 670 -36.44 45.12 2.03
N ASP A 671 -35.18 45.52 2.02
CA ASP A 671 -34.46 46.20 3.11
C ASP A 671 -34.28 45.33 4.38
N ARG A 672 -34.51 44.01 4.30
CA ARG A 672 -34.16 43.04 5.35
C ARG A 672 -32.74 42.53 5.17
N SER A 673 -32.14 42.05 6.26
CA SER A 673 -30.82 41.43 6.25
C SER A 673 -30.74 40.31 7.28
N SER A 674 -29.93 39.31 6.99
CA SER A 674 -29.59 38.20 7.88
C SER A 674 -28.96 38.73 9.16
N VAL A 675 -29.41 38.21 10.31
CA VAL A 675 -28.75 38.39 11.61
C VAL A 675 -27.51 37.50 11.76
N VAL A 676 -27.38 36.49 10.90
CA VAL A 676 -26.24 35.58 10.87
C VAL A 676 -25.14 36.21 10.02
N VAL A 677 -24.10 36.71 10.70
CA VAL A 677 -22.86 37.17 10.05
C VAL A 677 -22.16 35.95 9.45
N ARG A 678 -21.77 36.08 8.19
CA ARG A 678 -21.05 35.05 7.42
C ARG A 678 -19.63 34.89 7.93
#